data_AF-A0A7S1Y115-F1
#
_entry.id   AF-A0A7S1Y115-F1
#
_cell.length_a   1.000
_cell.length_b   1.000
_cell.length_c   1.000
_cell.angle_alpha   90.00
_cell.angle_beta   90.00
_cell.angle_gamma   90.00
#
_symmetry.space_group_name_H-M   'P 1'
#
loop_
_entity.id
_entity.type
_entity.pdbx_description
1 polymer ?
#
loop_
_entity_poly.entity_id
_entity_poly.type
_entity_poly.pdbx_seq_one_letter_code
_entity_poly.pdbx_strand_id
1 'polypeptide(L)'
;MAAAGASASAEALGAEMDATSMVTMRSSIPMAQQGDDGGGRRRRGRKGKSPVRGGGAEEDDFGGKKLGGLEDLARLERDKEQRQFLYVVQLAAQAGMDEDMALGMTLGDLTAMLDAMGVDVPTLEAAEAEAAARNDPLKGVPREYHEQRSAFTSGTTKRYGSGYEEVIMPAPRARPRPANGRIIKVAELPRWAQLPFKGMEAFNPMQSTVFDAAFNKTGNILVCAPTGAGKTNVAMLVLLQHVGAAIGADGVLDRRAVKAVYVAPMKALAQEVVSKFSKRLMCLGLTVREYTGDAQLTREEADAANLIVTTPEKWDVVTRKGGEGSLAESVRLLILDEVHLLAEDRGAVIESIVARTQRRVEATQELVRLCGISATLPNHEDVAEFLRAHPVHGTFHFGGEHRPCPLAQTFVGISEKDRHRHLRLQNEICYEKVVEARREGYQVMVFVHSRRATVGTAQALIDIATKKGELHLFQVATDKRSGGQYGRLMAKLGKSRNEDLKGLLPRGFGVHHAGMLRPDRSIAEQAFELGGTSVLCCTATLAWGVNLPVHTVIIKGTDVYNPERGGFTQLGILDVLQIFGRAGRPQYDTFGEVVLITSHGAMPSYLSLLAHQAPIESSFIKQLPDHLNAEIASGTVTNVEEAIRWLTYTYLYVRMKKNPLAYGVTQEEHATDPDLVDKRRELVLRFARTLDAARMSRFNHVSGSLAVTDVGRTASHFYIRHESVERFNELLAPSLDVIGCMHVLCSAGEFADLRCREEEIEELEKMMKACRFRVPSTVDEYAGKVNVLLQNVLSGKRPRSFTLISDTNYILQNGGRVARALFEICLRKGWPNAAFNYLNICKGIDRQCWWTDTPLGQFGELPYDVLRKIEDKQLDAFAILDMTESEVGAVVRQHSAAGIVHSLAGMLPHLYMEARTQPITRGVIRMTLRVAADFTWADRHHGSQESYLIWVEDGDTERLYHSETFTLYKKDAADGKESELVFTLPLFEPPPSHYVVRAINEHWVGVDDAIAVNFNDLVLPQKGIKHTRLLDLAPLPLTALRDARYTALYPYRHFNPIQTQAFPVLYHTDRPVLLGAPTGSGKTAISEIAIFRMLNKRAAARRAGLKGRAARAKCVYIAPLKALARERIRDWRRKLGPALGLRVLELTGDATATPRQLDAADIIVTTPEKWDGVTRGWRRRRYVQDVSLVIIDEIHLLGTDRGPVLEVIVSRMRYIGVALEREERAQRRRERNG
;
A
#
# COMPACT_ATOMS: atom_id res chain seq x y z
N MET A 1 19.74 -62.17 25.01
CA MET A 1 21.03 -61.73 24.44
C MET A 1 21.09 -60.21 24.48
N ALA A 2 22.31 -59.65 24.55
CA ALA A 2 22.65 -58.22 24.72
C ALA A 2 22.41 -57.38 23.44
N ALA A 3 22.36 -56.03 23.44
CA ALA A 3 22.18 -55.02 24.51
C ALA A 3 21.81 -53.62 23.89
N ALA A 4 21.99 -52.52 24.65
CA ALA A 4 21.72 -51.09 24.39
C ALA A 4 22.46 -50.46 23.17
N GLY A 5 22.34 -49.19 22.77
CA GLY A 5 21.68 -47.97 23.33
C GLY A 5 21.18 -47.02 22.21
N ALA A 6 20.64 -45.80 22.40
CA ALA A 6 21.12 -44.62 23.16
C ALA A 6 22.50 -44.10 22.69
N SER A 7 22.81 -42.79 22.55
CA SER A 7 22.01 -41.54 22.53
C SER A 7 22.94 -40.33 22.25
N ALA A 8 22.39 -39.14 21.95
CA ALA A 8 22.95 -37.80 22.26
C ALA A 8 24.32 -37.33 21.70
N SER A 9 24.27 -36.25 20.91
CA SER A 9 25.03 -34.96 20.95
C SER A 9 26.36 -34.77 21.72
N ALA A 10 27.04 -33.66 21.37
CA ALA A 10 28.26 -33.06 21.98
C ALA A 10 29.58 -33.76 21.60
N GLU A 11 30.76 -33.13 21.64
CA GLU A 11 31.25 -31.76 21.28
C GLU A 11 32.77 -31.78 21.50
N ALA A 12 33.53 -30.81 20.95
CA ALA A 12 34.94 -30.56 21.31
C ALA A 12 35.94 -31.73 21.05
N LEU A 13 37.27 -31.57 21.14
CA LEU A 13 38.16 -30.42 20.89
C LEU A 13 39.51 -30.99 20.38
N GLY A 14 40.27 -30.22 19.60
CA GLY A 14 41.60 -30.63 19.16
C GLY A 14 42.29 -29.50 18.40
N ALA A 15 43.30 -28.88 19.00
CA ALA A 15 43.99 -27.71 18.47
C ALA A 15 45.50 -27.83 18.63
N GLU A 16 46.24 -27.47 17.58
CA GLU A 16 47.65 -27.09 17.49
C GLU A 16 47.74 -26.21 16.21
N MET A 17 48.34 -25.02 16.20
CA MET A 17 49.78 -24.72 16.12
C MET A 17 50.44 -25.28 14.84
N ASP A 18 51.19 -24.52 14.02
CA ASP A 18 51.56 -23.08 14.10
C ASP A 18 52.01 -22.50 12.73
N ALA A 19 52.14 -21.17 12.67
CA ALA A 19 53.08 -20.35 11.88
C ALA A 19 53.29 -20.46 10.32
N THR A 20 53.50 -19.27 9.74
CA THR A 20 54.41 -18.94 8.59
C THR A 20 54.15 -19.43 7.15
N SER A 21 53.57 -18.53 6.33
CA SER A 21 54.18 -17.88 5.14
C SER A 21 54.87 -18.64 3.99
N MET A 22 54.56 -18.15 2.76
CA MET A 22 55.35 -18.13 1.50
C MET A 22 55.35 -19.33 0.51
N VAL A 23 54.70 -19.06 -0.65
CA VAL A 23 55.27 -19.15 -2.02
C VAL A 23 55.48 -20.54 -2.67
N THR A 24 55.51 -20.56 -4.02
CA THR A 24 55.92 -21.65 -4.97
C THR A 24 55.01 -22.89 -5.10
N MET A 25 54.85 -23.54 -6.28
CA MET A 25 55.08 -23.12 -7.69
C MET A 25 54.41 -24.07 -8.71
N ARG A 26 54.25 -23.57 -9.96
CA ARG A 26 54.32 -24.28 -11.27
C ARG A 26 53.46 -25.53 -11.56
N SER A 27 52.75 -25.44 -12.69
CA SER A 27 53.05 -26.29 -13.85
C SER A 27 53.77 -25.45 -14.93
N SER A 28 54.39 -26.07 -15.94
CA SER A 28 55.56 -25.52 -16.68
C SER A 28 55.35 -25.62 -18.23
N ILE A 29 55.69 -24.61 -19.07
CA ILE A 29 56.98 -24.38 -19.82
C ILE A 29 57.19 -25.42 -20.97
N PRO A 30 57.69 -25.09 -22.20
CA PRO A 30 58.72 -24.06 -22.51
C PRO A 30 58.61 -23.16 -23.80
N MET A 31 59.22 -21.96 -23.69
CA MET A 31 60.15 -21.28 -24.66
C MET A 31 59.69 -20.71 -26.03
N ALA A 32 60.31 -19.66 -26.61
CA ALA A 32 61.42 -18.79 -26.15
C ALA A 32 61.58 -17.43 -26.91
N GLN A 33 62.20 -16.44 -26.24
CA GLN A 33 63.01 -15.29 -26.77
C GLN A 33 62.29 -14.19 -27.61
N GLN A 34 62.69 -12.90 -27.64
CA GLN A 34 63.74 -12.11 -26.94
C GLN A 34 63.41 -10.58 -27.01
N GLY A 35 63.93 -9.73 -26.09
CA GLY A 35 64.09 -8.28 -26.31
C GLY A 35 63.65 -7.30 -25.18
N ASP A 36 64.61 -6.57 -24.60
CA ASP A 36 64.45 -5.37 -23.75
C ASP A 36 64.44 -4.07 -24.63
N ASP A 37 64.34 -2.80 -24.17
CA ASP A 37 64.56 -2.18 -22.84
C ASP A 37 63.87 -0.80 -22.70
N GLY A 38 63.67 -0.32 -21.46
CA GLY A 38 63.52 1.10 -21.06
C GLY A 38 62.22 1.83 -21.44
N GLY A 39 61.73 2.82 -20.69
CA GLY A 39 62.13 3.45 -19.42
C GLY A 39 61.28 4.73 -19.22
N GLY A 40 61.15 5.31 -18.01
CA GLY A 40 60.24 6.48 -17.87
C GLY A 40 60.33 7.34 -16.60
N ARG A 41 59.34 8.26 -16.48
CA ARG A 41 58.98 9.17 -15.35
C ARG A 41 59.41 10.66 -15.39
N ARG A 42 58.38 11.52 -15.26
CA ARG A 42 58.25 12.74 -14.40
C ARG A 42 59.00 14.07 -14.73
N ARG A 43 58.18 15.16 -14.81
CA ARG A 43 58.22 16.47 -14.06
C ARG A 43 59.56 16.85 -13.33
N ARG A 44 60.03 18.12 -13.25
CA ARG A 44 59.36 19.46 -13.28
C ARG A 44 60.38 20.64 -13.29
N GLY A 45 60.14 21.73 -14.05
CA GLY A 45 60.74 23.08 -13.85
C GLY A 45 62.23 23.27 -14.24
N ARG A 46 62.83 24.48 -14.25
CA ARG A 46 62.36 25.86 -13.91
C ARG A 46 63.34 26.92 -14.50
N LYS A 47 62.86 28.07 -15.03
CA LYS A 47 63.55 29.38 -15.34
C LYS A 47 65.04 29.39 -15.76
N GLY A 48 65.53 30.05 -16.82
CA GLY A 48 64.94 30.99 -17.80
C GLY A 48 65.67 32.36 -17.83
N LYS A 49 66.10 32.84 -19.01
CA LYS A 49 66.62 34.22 -19.28
C LYS A 49 66.57 34.54 -20.80
N SER A 50 66.27 35.79 -21.15
CA SER A 50 66.24 36.33 -22.54
C SER A 50 67.50 37.18 -22.83
N PRO A 51 67.76 37.58 -24.10
CA PRO A 51 67.16 38.82 -24.66
C PRO A 51 66.74 38.75 -26.18
N VAL A 52 65.62 39.39 -26.59
CA VAL A 52 65.53 40.61 -27.47
C VAL A 52 66.06 40.38 -28.89
N ARG A 53 65.30 40.41 -30.02
CA ARG A 53 63.97 40.95 -30.49
C ARG A 53 63.42 39.99 -31.60
N GLY A 54 62.16 39.97 -32.09
CA GLY A 54 60.89 40.70 -31.82
C GLY A 54 60.62 41.89 -32.75
N GLY A 55 59.58 41.98 -33.60
CA GLY A 55 58.42 41.13 -34.00
C GLY A 55 57.64 41.84 -35.15
N GLY A 56 56.46 41.45 -35.66
CA GLY A 56 55.52 40.33 -35.42
C GLY A 56 54.12 40.60 -36.07
N ALA A 57 53.12 39.74 -35.78
CA ALA A 57 51.64 39.89 -35.93
C ALA A 57 50.85 39.41 -37.20
N GLU A 58 49.89 38.50 -36.91
CA GLU A 58 48.44 38.42 -37.32
C GLU A 58 47.83 37.65 -38.55
N GLU A 59 46.75 36.91 -38.23
CA GLU A 59 45.52 36.38 -38.89
C GLU A 59 45.43 35.28 -40.03
N ASP A 60 44.58 34.26 -39.73
CA ASP A 60 43.52 33.49 -40.45
C ASP A 60 43.63 32.61 -41.76
N ASP A 61 42.75 31.57 -41.78
CA ASP A 61 41.83 31.10 -42.86
C ASP A 61 41.82 29.60 -43.37
N PHE A 62 41.06 29.28 -44.45
CA PHE A 62 40.18 28.10 -44.68
C PHE A 62 40.64 26.96 -45.65
N GLY A 63 39.86 25.85 -45.73
CA GLY A 63 39.66 25.02 -46.96
C GLY A 63 40.18 23.56 -46.96
N GLY A 64 39.60 22.55 -47.65
CA GLY A 64 38.39 22.47 -48.52
C GLY A 64 38.01 21.01 -48.93
N LYS A 65 36.93 20.81 -49.73
CA LYS A 65 36.32 19.50 -50.14
C LYS A 65 35.81 19.51 -51.61
N LYS A 66 35.60 18.34 -52.26
CA LYS A 66 34.65 18.19 -53.41
C LYS A 66 34.36 16.73 -53.85
N LEU A 67 33.08 16.39 -54.08
CA LEU A 67 32.50 15.67 -55.25
C LEU A 67 31.06 15.15 -54.96
N GLY A 68 30.22 15.08 -56.00
CA GLY A 68 28.80 14.67 -55.96
C GLY A 68 27.81 15.82 -56.18
N GLY A 69 26.76 15.61 -56.99
CA GLY A 69 25.66 16.60 -57.18
C GLY A 69 25.12 16.87 -58.59
N LEU A 70 25.45 16.08 -59.63
CA LEU A 70 24.93 16.30 -60.99
C LEU A 70 23.66 15.49 -61.34
N GLU A 71 23.44 14.33 -60.70
CA GLU A 71 22.29 13.46 -61.02
C GLU A 71 20.99 13.92 -60.35
N ASP A 72 21.06 14.55 -59.16
CA ASP A 72 19.90 15.04 -58.42
C ASP A 72 19.18 16.22 -59.11
N LEU A 73 19.93 17.09 -59.80
CA LEU A 73 19.37 18.23 -60.54
C LEU A 73 18.45 17.75 -61.68
N ALA A 74 18.92 16.80 -62.49
CA ALA A 74 18.15 16.20 -63.57
C ALA A 74 16.97 15.31 -63.11
N ARG A 75 16.77 15.15 -61.79
CA ARG A 75 15.60 14.54 -61.17
C ARG A 75 14.62 15.60 -60.64
N LEU A 76 15.13 16.68 -60.05
CA LEU A 76 14.35 17.85 -59.59
C LEU A 76 13.65 18.58 -60.74
N GLU A 77 14.29 18.72 -61.91
CA GLU A 77 13.71 19.40 -63.07
C GLU A 77 12.49 18.65 -63.63
N ARG A 78 12.56 17.32 -63.75
CA ARG A 78 11.43 16.49 -64.21
C ARG A 78 10.24 16.49 -63.24
N ASP A 79 10.50 16.58 -61.93
CA ASP A 79 9.44 16.68 -60.92
C ASP A 79 8.71 18.04 -60.97
N LYS A 80 9.40 19.12 -61.38
CA LYS A 80 8.75 20.41 -61.69
C LYS A 80 7.88 20.34 -62.95
N GLU A 81 8.37 19.75 -64.04
CA GLU A 81 7.60 19.64 -65.29
C GLU A 81 6.29 18.84 -65.09
N GLN A 82 6.32 17.72 -64.35
CA GLN A 82 5.10 16.97 -64.05
C GLN A 82 4.09 17.75 -63.19
N ARG A 83 4.56 18.58 -62.25
CA ARG A 83 3.68 19.45 -61.45
C ARG A 83 3.07 20.58 -62.27
N GLN A 84 3.83 21.22 -63.15
CA GLN A 84 3.28 22.20 -64.10
C GLN A 84 2.24 21.54 -64.99
N PHE A 85 2.51 20.35 -65.55
CA PHE A 85 1.55 19.65 -66.40
C PHE A 85 0.23 19.34 -65.68
N LEU A 86 0.28 18.77 -64.47
CA LEU A 86 -0.92 18.50 -63.67
C LEU A 86 -1.69 19.79 -63.30
N TYR A 87 -0.99 20.88 -63.02
CA TYR A 87 -1.62 22.19 -62.75
C TYR A 87 -2.33 22.76 -64.00
N VAL A 88 -1.71 22.66 -65.18
CA VAL A 88 -2.32 23.12 -66.44
C VAL A 88 -3.49 22.21 -66.88
N VAL A 89 -3.42 20.90 -66.64
CA VAL A 89 -4.57 19.98 -66.79
C VAL A 89 -5.72 20.40 -65.87
N GLN A 90 -5.44 20.77 -64.62
CA GLN A 90 -6.47 21.22 -63.68
C GLN A 90 -7.07 22.58 -64.06
N LEU A 91 -6.32 23.47 -64.72
CA LEU A 91 -6.84 24.69 -65.34
C LEU A 91 -7.70 24.38 -66.58
N ALA A 92 -7.30 23.42 -67.41
CA ALA A 92 -8.08 22.97 -68.56
C ALA A 92 -9.45 22.40 -68.15
N ALA A 93 -9.48 21.57 -67.10
CA ALA A 93 -10.71 21.07 -66.51
C ALA A 93 -11.63 22.20 -66.00
N GLN A 94 -11.06 23.22 -65.34
CA GLN A 94 -11.81 24.39 -64.87
C GLN A 94 -12.31 25.30 -66.01
N ALA A 95 -11.60 25.31 -67.14
CA ALA A 95 -12.02 25.97 -68.38
C ALA A 95 -13.07 25.17 -69.18
N GLY A 96 -13.44 23.96 -68.72
CA GLY A 96 -14.46 23.12 -69.35
C GLY A 96 -13.96 22.15 -70.42
N MET A 97 -12.64 21.90 -70.48
CA MET A 97 -12.08 20.79 -71.26
C MET A 97 -12.26 19.46 -70.51
N ASP A 98 -12.29 18.35 -71.25
CA ASP A 98 -12.35 16.99 -70.70
C ASP A 98 -10.98 16.58 -70.11
N GLU A 99 -10.98 15.99 -68.91
CA GLU A 99 -9.73 15.65 -68.18
C GLU A 99 -8.94 14.53 -68.85
N ASP A 100 -9.59 13.47 -69.36
CA ASP A 100 -8.90 12.38 -70.06
C ASP A 100 -8.33 12.87 -71.40
N MET A 101 -9.02 13.79 -72.09
CA MET A 101 -8.49 14.48 -73.26
C MET A 101 -7.27 15.35 -72.92
N ALA A 102 -7.35 16.16 -71.86
CA ALA A 102 -6.26 17.05 -71.43
C ALA A 102 -5.00 16.28 -70.98
N LEU A 103 -5.17 15.16 -70.27
CA LEU A 103 -4.09 14.26 -69.87
C LEU A 103 -3.37 13.59 -71.07
N GLY A 104 -4.02 13.52 -72.24
CA GLY A 104 -3.45 12.98 -73.47
C GLY A 104 -2.62 13.96 -74.31
N MET A 105 -2.55 15.25 -73.94
CA MET A 105 -1.85 16.30 -74.68
C MET A 105 -0.47 16.61 -74.08
N THR A 106 0.41 17.31 -74.81
CA THR A 106 1.64 17.84 -74.19
C THR A 106 1.35 19.14 -73.43
N LEU A 107 2.20 19.49 -72.46
CA LEU A 107 2.12 20.77 -71.75
C LEU A 107 2.10 21.98 -72.70
N GLY A 108 2.82 21.93 -73.82
CA GLY A 108 2.85 23.00 -74.81
C GLY A 108 1.51 23.15 -75.54
N ASP A 109 0.95 22.04 -76.04
CA ASP A 109 -0.32 22.04 -76.76
C ASP A 109 -1.47 22.49 -75.85
N LEU A 110 -1.48 22.02 -74.60
CA LEU A 110 -2.53 22.30 -73.62
C LEU A 110 -2.50 23.77 -73.15
N THR A 111 -1.29 24.33 -72.95
CA THR A 111 -1.13 25.76 -72.65
C THR A 111 -1.60 26.62 -73.82
N ALA A 112 -1.23 26.28 -75.06
CA ALA A 112 -1.65 27.02 -76.25
C ALA A 112 -3.16 26.95 -76.51
N MET A 113 -3.83 25.85 -76.13
CA MET A 113 -5.30 25.79 -76.16
C MET A 113 -5.96 26.67 -75.10
N LEU A 114 -5.40 26.74 -73.88
CA LEU A 114 -5.93 27.61 -72.82
C LEU A 114 -5.75 29.10 -73.15
N ASP A 115 -4.59 29.50 -73.68
CA ASP A 115 -4.36 30.85 -74.21
C ASP A 115 -5.39 31.19 -75.31
N ALA A 116 -5.67 30.26 -76.23
CA ALA A 116 -6.66 30.42 -77.28
C ALA A 116 -8.11 30.48 -76.77
N MET A 117 -8.38 29.92 -75.59
CA MET A 117 -9.65 30.06 -74.85
C MET A 117 -9.71 31.33 -73.97
N GLY A 118 -8.63 32.12 -73.92
CA GLY A 118 -8.53 33.33 -73.11
C GLY A 118 -8.26 33.10 -71.62
N VAL A 119 -7.72 31.91 -71.28
CA VAL A 119 -7.34 31.53 -69.92
C VAL A 119 -5.83 31.72 -69.76
N ASP A 120 -5.42 32.77 -69.07
CA ASP A 120 -4.02 33.07 -68.76
C ASP A 120 -3.41 31.97 -67.86
N VAL A 121 -2.31 31.35 -68.30
CA VAL A 121 -1.69 30.18 -67.65
C VAL A 121 -0.40 30.57 -66.92
N PRO A 122 -0.44 30.87 -65.61
CA PRO A 122 0.77 31.21 -64.87
C PRO A 122 1.71 30.00 -64.71
N THR A 123 3.01 30.29 -64.60
CA THR A 123 4.00 29.30 -64.16
C THR A 123 3.75 28.91 -62.70
N LEU A 124 4.07 27.67 -62.33
CA LEU A 124 3.87 27.14 -60.98
C LEU A 124 4.51 28.05 -59.92
N GLU A 125 5.70 28.58 -60.20
CA GLU A 125 6.42 29.48 -59.28
C GLU A 125 5.72 30.84 -59.10
N ALA A 126 4.99 31.34 -60.11
CA ALA A 126 4.17 32.53 -59.99
C ALA A 126 2.85 32.25 -59.23
N ALA A 127 2.21 31.11 -59.50
CA ALA A 127 1.00 30.68 -58.80
C ALA A 127 1.27 30.38 -57.31
N GLU A 128 2.37 29.69 -56.99
CA GLU A 128 2.85 29.48 -55.62
C GLU A 128 3.22 30.79 -54.93
N ALA A 129 3.82 31.76 -55.65
CA ALA A 129 4.13 33.08 -55.10
C ALA A 129 2.88 33.92 -54.79
N GLU A 130 1.85 33.92 -55.65
CA GLU A 130 0.61 34.64 -55.34
C GLU A 130 -0.19 33.95 -54.21
N ALA A 131 -0.21 32.62 -54.18
CA ALA A 131 -0.77 31.87 -53.06
C ALA A 131 -0.06 32.21 -51.74
N ALA A 132 1.28 32.29 -51.73
CA ALA A 132 2.07 32.70 -50.57
C ALA A 132 1.90 34.18 -50.18
N ALA A 133 1.46 35.05 -51.09
CA ALA A 133 1.24 36.47 -50.81
C ALA A 133 -0.01 36.73 -49.95
N ARG A 134 -0.99 35.81 -49.91
CA ARG A 134 -2.25 35.99 -49.19
C ARG A 134 -2.19 35.41 -47.76
N ASN A 135 -1.77 36.25 -46.81
CA ASN A 135 -1.78 36.04 -45.35
C ASN A 135 -0.81 34.98 -44.76
N ASP A 136 0.51 35.13 -44.92
CA ASP A 136 1.48 34.46 -44.02
C ASP A 136 1.71 35.26 -42.72
N PRO A 137 1.34 34.74 -41.53
CA PRO A 137 1.57 35.41 -40.24
C PRO A 137 3.03 35.36 -39.74
N LEU A 138 3.95 34.69 -40.42
CA LEU A 138 5.34 34.45 -39.99
C LEU A 138 6.38 35.38 -40.66
N LYS A 139 5.93 36.47 -41.30
CA LYS A 139 6.80 37.42 -42.02
C LYS A 139 7.78 38.13 -41.06
N GLY A 140 8.99 37.59 -40.97
CA GLY A 140 10.07 38.05 -40.07
C GLY A 140 10.64 36.97 -39.14
N VAL A 141 10.11 35.74 -39.17
CA VAL A 141 10.58 34.61 -38.35
C VAL A 141 11.73 33.85 -39.07
N PRO A 142 12.87 33.56 -38.41
CA PRO A 142 13.98 32.80 -39.01
C PRO A 142 13.58 31.38 -39.44
N ARG A 143 14.21 30.85 -40.50
CA ARG A 143 13.93 29.51 -41.06
C ARG A 143 13.94 28.38 -40.03
N GLU A 144 14.77 28.49 -39.00
CA GLU A 144 14.88 27.58 -37.84
C GLU A 144 13.54 27.26 -37.15
N TYR A 145 12.55 28.15 -37.26
CA TYR A 145 11.23 28.01 -36.63
C TYR A 145 10.09 27.72 -37.63
N HIS A 146 10.37 27.63 -38.95
CA HIS A 146 9.32 27.40 -39.97
C HIS A 146 8.73 25.99 -39.90
N GLU A 147 9.49 25.01 -39.42
CA GLU A 147 8.98 23.65 -39.14
C GLU A 147 7.96 23.64 -38.00
N GLN A 148 8.00 24.63 -37.09
CA GLN A 148 7.10 24.76 -35.93
C GLN A 148 5.81 25.55 -36.29
N ARG A 149 5.36 25.49 -37.55
CA ARG A 149 4.31 26.34 -38.12
C ARG A 149 2.96 26.29 -37.39
N SER A 150 2.67 25.20 -36.67
CA SER A 150 1.46 25.04 -35.84
C SER A 150 1.56 25.64 -34.41
N ALA A 151 2.74 26.09 -33.98
CA ALA A 151 2.97 26.59 -32.62
C ALA A 151 2.39 27.98 -32.36
N PHE A 152 2.33 28.82 -33.38
CA PHE A 152 2.20 30.26 -33.23
C PHE A 152 0.75 30.74 -33.39
N THR A 153 0.26 31.49 -32.41
CA THR A 153 -1.06 32.14 -32.52
C THR A 153 -0.99 33.30 -33.51
N SER A 154 -2.10 33.56 -34.22
CA SER A 154 -2.21 34.65 -35.19
C SER A 154 -1.95 36.00 -34.52
N GLY A 155 -0.92 36.72 -34.99
CA GLY A 155 -0.46 37.96 -34.37
C GLY A 155 0.66 37.77 -33.32
N THR A 156 1.32 36.62 -33.27
CA THR A 156 2.60 36.48 -32.55
C THR A 156 3.61 37.51 -33.08
N THR A 157 4.34 38.16 -32.17
CA THR A 157 5.37 39.17 -32.52
C THR A 157 6.69 38.85 -31.85
N LYS A 158 7.78 39.39 -32.41
CA LYS A 158 9.16 39.17 -31.95
C LYS A 158 9.85 40.50 -31.68
N ARG A 159 10.61 40.57 -30.59
CA ARG A 159 11.35 41.76 -30.15
C ARG A 159 12.77 41.38 -29.73
N TYR A 160 13.67 42.34 -29.84
CA TYR A 160 15.09 42.18 -29.50
C TYR A 160 15.48 43.21 -28.44
N GLY A 161 16.00 42.74 -27.32
CA GLY A 161 16.53 43.56 -26.23
C GLY A 161 18.05 43.47 -26.13
N SER A 162 18.65 44.26 -25.24
CA SER A 162 20.09 44.22 -25.01
C SER A 162 20.47 42.89 -24.32
N GLY A 163 21.01 41.95 -25.09
CA GLY A 163 21.41 40.62 -24.61
C GLY A 163 20.27 39.59 -24.45
N TYR A 164 19.07 39.87 -24.97
CA TYR A 164 17.95 38.92 -24.93
C TYR A 164 17.01 39.02 -26.15
N GLU A 165 16.30 37.93 -26.43
CA GLU A 165 15.25 37.82 -27.43
C GLU A 165 13.89 37.62 -26.75
N GLU A 166 12.82 38.29 -27.20
CA GLU A 166 11.46 38.17 -26.66
C GLU A 166 10.47 37.76 -27.77
N VAL A 167 9.71 36.69 -27.54
CA VAL A 167 8.62 36.20 -28.42
C VAL A 167 7.29 36.32 -27.68
N ILE A 168 6.37 37.13 -28.22
CA ILE A 168 5.08 37.45 -27.59
C ILE A 168 3.93 36.85 -28.41
N MET A 169 3.21 35.91 -27.81
CA MET A 169 2.00 35.30 -28.35
C MET A 169 0.76 35.96 -27.71
N PRO A 170 -0.13 36.62 -28.47
CA PRO A 170 -1.34 37.24 -27.92
C PRO A 170 -2.37 36.21 -27.44
N ALA A 171 -3.20 36.60 -26.48
CA ALA A 171 -4.29 35.77 -26.00
C ALA A 171 -5.32 35.46 -27.11
N PRO A 172 -5.73 34.18 -27.29
CA PRO A 172 -6.69 33.82 -28.33
C PRO A 172 -8.05 34.49 -28.13
N ARG A 173 -8.56 35.14 -29.18
CA ARG A 173 -9.79 35.96 -29.15
C ARG A 173 -11.10 35.16 -29.21
N ALA A 174 -11.04 33.90 -29.66
CA ALA A 174 -12.24 33.08 -29.85
C ALA A 174 -12.74 32.50 -28.51
N ARG A 175 -14.05 32.65 -28.24
CA ARG A 175 -14.70 31.92 -27.14
C ARG A 175 -15.21 30.56 -27.62
N PRO A 176 -14.92 29.46 -26.91
CA PRO A 176 -15.34 28.12 -27.31
C PRO A 176 -16.87 27.99 -27.25
N ARG A 177 -17.46 27.31 -28.23
CA ARG A 177 -18.85 26.85 -28.20
C ARG A 177 -18.88 25.36 -27.80
N PRO A 178 -19.94 24.86 -27.15
CA PRO A 178 -20.10 23.42 -26.93
C PRO A 178 -20.12 22.69 -28.29
N ALA A 179 -19.59 21.47 -28.36
CA ALA A 179 -19.63 20.67 -29.61
C ALA A 179 -21.08 20.47 -30.11
N ASN A 180 -22.02 20.37 -29.16
CA ASN A 180 -23.46 20.19 -29.42
C ASN A 180 -24.20 21.53 -29.61
N GLY A 181 -23.50 22.67 -29.65
CA GLY A 181 -24.04 24.03 -29.68
C GLY A 181 -24.76 24.50 -28.40
N ARG A 182 -25.35 23.59 -27.62
CA ARG A 182 -26.18 23.84 -26.43
C ARG A 182 -25.36 23.91 -25.14
N ILE A 183 -25.56 24.97 -24.38
CA ILE A 183 -25.19 25.07 -22.96
C ILE A 183 -26.31 24.44 -22.13
N ILE A 184 -25.95 23.61 -21.15
CA ILE A 184 -26.89 22.92 -20.26
C ILE A 184 -27.09 23.74 -18.99
N LYS A 185 -28.34 24.07 -18.68
CA LYS A 185 -28.73 24.79 -17.46
C LYS A 185 -28.77 23.82 -16.28
N VAL A 186 -28.41 24.29 -15.08
CA VAL A 186 -28.50 23.48 -13.85
C VAL A 186 -29.95 23.05 -13.59
N ALA A 187 -30.94 23.85 -14.01
CA ALA A 187 -32.36 23.52 -13.93
C ALA A 187 -32.78 22.27 -14.76
N GLU A 188 -31.94 21.78 -15.66
CA GLU A 188 -32.20 20.55 -16.46
C GLU A 188 -31.86 19.27 -15.67
N LEU A 189 -31.14 19.37 -14.54
CA LEU A 189 -30.89 18.25 -13.63
C LEU A 189 -32.14 17.88 -12.81
N PRO A 190 -32.29 16.61 -12.36
CA PRO A 190 -33.25 16.24 -11.34
C PRO A 190 -33.12 17.10 -10.07
N ARG A 191 -34.24 17.45 -9.42
CA ARG A 191 -34.26 18.41 -8.28
C ARG A 191 -33.23 18.12 -7.18
N TRP A 192 -32.97 16.86 -6.85
CA TRP A 192 -31.95 16.48 -5.86
C TRP A 192 -30.53 16.79 -6.34
N ALA A 193 -30.24 16.54 -7.63
CA ALA A 193 -28.95 16.80 -8.26
C ALA A 193 -28.68 18.30 -8.52
N GLN A 194 -29.70 19.17 -8.43
CA GLN A 194 -29.53 20.62 -8.49
C GLN A 194 -28.89 21.19 -7.20
N LEU A 195 -29.17 20.59 -6.04
CA LEU A 195 -28.77 21.13 -4.73
C LEU A 195 -27.25 21.33 -4.56
N PRO A 196 -26.36 20.40 -5.00
CA PRO A 196 -24.90 20.58 -4.95
C PRO A 196 -24.36 21.71 -5.84
N PHE A 197 -25.16 22.25 -6.75
CA PHE A 197 -24.81 23.34 -7.66
C PHE A 197 -25.50 24.68 -7.31
N LYS A 198 -26.06 24.81 -6.09
CA LYS A 198 -26.67 26.06 -5.62
C LYS A 198 -25.74 27.27 -5.82
N GLY A 199 -26.22 28.27 -6.58
CA GLY A 199 -25.43 29.45 -6.99
C GLY A 199 -24.83 29.36 -8.40
N MET A 200 -25.16 28.32 -9.18
CA MET A 200 -24.78 28.17 -10.59
C MET A 200 -26.04 28.03 -11.45
N GLU A 201 -26.14 28.82 -12.53
CA GLU A 201 -27.30 28.80 -13.43
C GLU A 201 -27.13 27.78 -14.56
N ALA A 202 -25.91 27.63 -15.09
CA ALA A 202 -25.58 26.76 -16.21
C ALA A 202 -24.13 26.26 -16.14
N PHE A 203 -23.87 25.15 -16.83
CA PHE A 203 -22.55 24.56 -17.01
C PHE A 203 -21.75 25.29 -18.09
N ASN A 204 -20.41 25.28 -17.99
CA ASN A 204 -19.56 25.86 -19.03
C ASN A 204 -19.55 24.99 -20.33
N PRO A 205 -18.94 25.43 -21.45
CA PRO A 205 -18.98 24.68 -22.71
C PRO A 205 -18.41 23.26 -22.63
N MET A 206 -17.31 23.09 -21.89
CA MET A 206 -16.67 21.79 -21.64
C MET A 206 -17.60 20.88 -20.80
N GLN A 207 -18.08 21.39 -19.66
CA GLN A 207 -18.99 20.69 -18.76
C GLN A 207 -20.31 20.29 -19.45
N SER A 208 -20.84 21.15 -20.32
CA SER A 208 -22.04 20.85 -21.12
C SER A 208 -21.78 19.77 -22.18
N THR A 209 -20.58 19.71 -22.74
CA THR A 209 -20.19 18.71 -23.75
C THR A 209 -20.00 17.32 -23.12
N VAL A 210 -19.36 17.24 -21.94
CA VAL A 210 -19.16 15.97 -21.22
C VAL A 210 -20.38 15.51 -20.41
N PHE A 211 -21.42 16.34 -20.26
CA PHE A 211 -22.56 16.12 -19.36
C PHE A 211 -23.24 14.77 -19.55
N ASP A 212 -23.51 14.37 -20.79
CA ASP A 212 -24.22 13.13 -21.08
C ASP A 212 -23.40 11.89 -20.68
N ALA A 213 -22.10 11.89 -20.98
CA ALA A 213 -21.19 10.83 -20.54
C ALA A 213 -21.01 10.83 -19.02
N ALA A 214 -20.92 12.00 -18.38
CA ALA A 214 -20.71 12.12 -16.94
C ALA A 214 -21.95 11.73 -16.12
N PHE A 215 -23.12 12.30 -16.45
CA PHE A 215 -24.34 12.24 -15.64
C PHE A 215 -25.36 11.19 -16.10
N ASN A 216 -25.54 10.97 -17.40
CA ASN A 216 -26.56 10.03 -17.91
C ASN A 216 -26.04 8.59 -18.09
N LYS A 217 -24.73 8.42 -18.29
CA LYS A 217 -24.09 7.14 -18.62
C LYS A 217 -23.22 6.61 -17.47
N THR A 218 -23.10 5.30 -17.36
CA THR A 218 -22.30 4.58 -16.35
C THR A 218 -20.87 4.23 -16.80
N GLY A 219 -20.53 4.43 -18.07
CA GLY A 219 -19.23 4.04 -18.64
C GLY A 219 -18.04 4.82 -18.07
N ASN A 220 -16.86 4.22 -18.20
CA ASN A 220 -15.58 4.87 -17.84
C ASN A 220 -15.35 6.11 -18.71
N ILE A 221 -14.82 7.16 -18.10
CA ILE A 221 -14.64 8.48 -18.72
C ILE A 221 -13.23 9.03 -18.46
N LEU A 222 -12.62 9.63 -19.48
CA LEU A 222 -11.38 10.40 -19.41
C LEU A 222 -11.66 11.82 -19.93
N VAL A 223 -11.37 12.85 -19.11
CA VAL A 223 -11.51 14.26 -19.49
C VAL A 223 -10.18 14.98 -19.34
N CYS A 224 -9.56 15.29 -20.48
CA CYS A 224 -8.33 16.07 -20.60
C CYS A 224 -8.69 17.51 -20.97
N ALA A 225 -8.49 18.46 -20.06
CA ALA A 225 -8.85 19.86 -20.26
C ALA A 225 -7.87 20.81 -19.54
N PRO A 226 -7.73 22.08 -19.97
CA PRO A 226 -6.76 23.00 -19.38
C PRO A 226 -6.97 23.22 -17.88
N THR A 227 -5.88 23.43 -17.13
CA THR A 227 -5.97 23.86 -15.73
C THR A 227 -6.82 25.11 -15.61
N GLY A 228 -7.77 25.10 -14.66
CA GLY A 228 -8.79 26.14 -14.51
C GLY A 228 -10.12 25.89 -15.25
N ALA A 229 -10.22 24.95 -16.20
CA ALA A 229 -11.43 24.71 -16.99
C ALA A 229 -12.66 24.17 -16.21
N GLY A 230 -12.57 24.02 -14.88
CA GLY A 230 -13.68 23.59 -14.04
C GLY A 230 -13.86 22.06 -13.96
N LYS A 231 -12.78 21.30 -14.16
CA LYS A 231 -12.73 19.82 -14.09
C LYS A 231 -13.44 19.23 -12.86
N THR A 232 -13.31 19.87 -11.70
CA THR A 232 -13.94 19.49 -10.42
C THR A 232 -15.48 19.35 -10.49
N ASN A 233 -16.17 20.08 -11.38
CA ASN A 233 -17.62 19.90 -11.57
C ASN A 233 -17.94 18.64 -12.36
N VAL A 234 -17.04 18.15 -13.23
CA VAL A 234 -17.22 16.88 -13.96
C VAL A 234 -17.15 15.71 -13.00
N ALA A 235 -16.18 15.73 -12.07
CA ALA A 235 -16.13 14.79 -10.95
C ALA A 235 -17.42 14.79 -10.11
N MET A 236 -18.00 15.96 -9.87
CA MET A 236 -19.29 16.08 -9.17
C MET A 236 -20.46 15.49 -9.99
N LEU A 237 -20.50 15.69 -11.32
CA LEU A 237 -21.53 15.07 -12.17
C LEU A 237 -21.43 13.54 -12.19
N VAL A 238 -20.21 12.99 -12.30
CA VAL A 238 -19.98 11.53 -12.23
C VAL A 238 -20.35 10.97 -10.85
N LEU A 239 -20.01 11.68 -9.77
CA LEU A 239 -20.41 11.29 -8.42
C LEU A 239 -21.93 11.34 -8.25
N LEU A 240 -22.61 12.34 -8.81
CA LEU A 240 -24.07 12.43 -8.74
C LEU A 240 -24.76 11.36 -9.60
N GLN A 241 -24.18 10.92 -10.72
CA GLN A 241 -24.66 9.75 -11.45
C GLN A 241 -24.66 8.50 -10.55
N HIS A 242 -23.57 8.27 -9.82
CA HIS A 242 -23.46 7.17 -8.85
C HIS A 242 -24.45 7.31 -7.67
N VAL A 243 -24.63 8.51 -7.13
CA VAL A 243 -25.68 8.80 -6.12
C VAL A 243 -27.07 8.49 -6.67
N GLY A 244 -27.36 8.87 -7.92
CA GLY A 244 -28.64 8.62 -8.58
C GLY A 244 -28.95 7.13 -8.76
N ALA A 245 -27.93 6.30 -9.00
CA ALA A 245 -28.07 4.84 -9.06
C ALA A 245 -28.36 4.17 -7.70
N ALA A 246 -28.16 4.90 -6.59
CA ALA A 246 -28.49 4.46 -5.23
C ALA A 246 -29.84 5.02 -4.70
N ILE A 247 -30.63 5.69 -5.56
CA ILE A 247 -31.99 6.13 -5.24
C ILE A 247 -32.97 5.00 -5.61
N GLY A 248 -33.73 4.52 -4.63
CA GLY A 248 -34.75 3.50 -4.82
C GLY A 248 -35.95 3.97 -5.66
N ALA A 249 -36.78 3.02 -6.08
CA ALA A 249 -38.03 3.32 -6.82
C ALA A 249 -39.07 4.10 -5.98
N ASP A 250 -38.88 4.15 -4.66
CA ASP A 250 -39.61 4.98 -3.69
C ASP A 250 -39.08 6.42 -3.58
N GLY A 251 -37.97 6.73 -4.26
CA GLY A 251 -37.27 8.01 -4.19
C GLY A 251 -36.33 8.17 -2.99
N VAL A 252 -36.11 7.12 -2.20
CA VAL A 252 -35.22 7.16 -1.03
C VAL A 252 -33.78 6.82 -1.43
N LEU A 253 -32.83 7.63 -0.99
CA LEU A 253 -31.40 7.41 -1.22
C LEU A 253 -30.83 6.41 -0.20
N ASP A 254 -30.42 5.22 -0.64
CA ASP A 254 -29.59 4.36 0.22
C ASP A 254 -28.17 4.92 0.30
N ARG A 255 -27.87 5.53 1.45
CA ARG A 255 -26.53 6.06 1.74
C ARG A 255 -25.49 4.96 1.95
N ARG A 256 -25.85 3.67 2.12
CA ARG A 256 -24.85 2.60 2.26
C ARG A 256 -24.32 2.13 0.91
N ALA A 257 -25.16 2.10 -0.14
CA ALA A 257 -24.74 1.85 -1.51
C ALA A 257 -23.85 2.96 -2.12
N VAL A 258 -23.96 4.21 -1.66
CA VAL A 258 -23.09 5.31 -2.12
C VAL A 258 -21.69 5.21 -1.53
N LYS A 259 -20.80 4.50 -2.23
CA LYS A 259 -19.37 4.44 -1.93
C LYS A 259 -18.49 4.86 -3.11
N ALA A 260 -17.71 5.91 -2.94
CA ALA A 260 -16.80 6.46 -3.95
C ALA A 260 -15.44 6.87 -3.34
N VAL A 261 -14.40 6.82 -4.17
CA VAL A 261 -13.04 7.26 -3.83
C VAL A 261 -12.58 8.32 -4.80
N TYR A 262 -11.97 9.40 -4.29
CA TYR A 262 -11.33 10.46 -5.05
C TYR A 262 -9.84 10.46 -4.74
N VAL A 263 -9.03 10.04 -5.71
CA VAL A 263 -7.57 10.05 -5.62
C VAL A 263 -7.08 11.41 -6.12
N ALA A 264 -6.57 12.23 -5.20
CA ALA A 264 -5.98 13.52 -5.49
C ALA A 264 -4.44 13.44 -5.49
N PRO A 265 -3.75 14.16 -6.39
CA PRO A 265 -2.30 14.08 -6.56
C PRO A 265 -1.50 14.52 -5.31
N MET A 266 -2.05 15.39 -4.46
CA MET A 266 -1.38 15.91 -3.26
C MET A 266 -2.34 16.09 -2.08
N LYS A 267 -1.83 15.93 -0.85
CA LYS A 267 -2.59 16.10 0.41
C LYS A 267 -3.34 17.44 0.52
N ALA A 268 -2.73 18.53 0.03
CA ALA A 268 -3.35 19.85 0.07
C ALA A 268 -4.57 19.96 -0.87
N LEU A 269 -4.49 19.39 -2.08
CA LEU A 269 -5.64 19.32 -2.99
C LEU A 269 -6.71 18.36 -2.47
N ALA A 270 -6.34 17.26 -1.80
CA ALA A 270 -7.29 16.40 -1.09
C ALA A 270 -8.10 17.20 -0.05
N GLN A 271 -7.43 18.03 0.76
CA GLN A 271 -8.09 18.90 1.76
C GLN A 271 -9.00 19.97 1.12
N GLU A 272 -8.60 20.55 -0.02
CA GLU A 272 -9.45 21.47 -0.80
C GLU A 272 -10.70 20.76 -1.35
N VAL A 273 -10.53 19.56 -1.91
CA VAL A 273 -11.61 18.72 -2.44
C VAL A 273 -12.57 18.32 -1.32
N VAL A 274 -12.09 17.86 -0.16
CA VAL A 274 -12.95 17.58 1.02
C VAL A 274 -13.73 18.83 1.43
N SER A 275 -13.07 19.98 1.59
CA SER A 275 -13.72 21.24 1.96
C SER A 275 -14.82 21.66 0.97
N LYS A 276 -14.63 21.43 -0.34
CA LYS A 276 -15.60 21.73 -1.39
C LYS A 276 -16.74 20.71 -1.46
N PHE A 277 -16.42 19.42 -1.42
CA PHE A 277 -17.41 18.34 -1.57
C PHE A 277 -18.27 18.18 -0.31
N SER A 278 -17.72 18.30 0.90
CA SER A 278 -18.51 18.32 2.15
C SER A 278 -19.60 19.38 2.10
N LYS A 279 -19.26 20.63 1.75
CA LYS A 279 -20.21 21.75 1.67
C LYS A 279 -21.31 21.53 0.62
N ARG A 280 -20.99 20.87 -0.51
CA ARG A 280 -21.94 20.60 -1.59
C ARG A 280 -22.82 19.37 -1.34
N LEU A 281 -22.28 18.32 -0.73
CA LEU A 281 -22.97 17.03 -0.53
C LEU A 281 -23.71 16.91 0.80
N MET A 282 -23.43 17.80 1.77
CA MET A 282 -24.19 17.88 3.03
C MET A 282 -25.70 18.02 2.82
N CYS A 283 -26.13 18.68 1.73
CA CYS A 283 -27.55 18.81 1.38
C CYS A 283 -28.25 17.48 1.00
N LEU A 284 -27.48 16.44 0.67
CA LEU A 284 -27.96 15.07 0.42
C LEU A 284 -27.77 14.15 1.64
N GLY A 285 -27.21 14.68 2.74
CA GLY A 285 -26.88 13.91 3.94
C GLY A 285 -25.73 12.91 3.76
N LEU A 286 -24.90 13.11 2.74
CA LEU A 286 -23.73 12.27 2.42
C LEU A 286 -22.48 12.77 3.15
N THR A 287 -21.66 11.83 3.62
CA THR A 287 -20.42 12.09 4.37
C THR A 287 -19.19 12.10 3.47
N VAL A 288 -18.32 13.08 3.65
CA VAL A 288 -17.02 13.17 2.96
C VAL A 288 -15.90 13.20 4.00
N ARG A 289 -14.86 12.38 3.83
CA ARG A 289 -13.71 12.33 4.73
C ARG A 289 -12.39 12.39 3.97
N GLU A 290 -11.39 13.03 4.58
CA GLU A 290 -9.99 12.88 4.20
C GLU A 290 -9.46 11.54 4.73
N TYR A 291 -8.71 10.80 3.91
CA TYR A 291 -7.90 9.69 4.37
C TYR A 291 -6.53 9.77 3.71
N THR A 292 -5.55 10.35 4.41
CA THR A 292 -4.21 10.62 3.89
C THR A 292 -3.14 10.02 4.82
N GLY A 293 -1.89 10.44 4.68
CA GLY A 293 -0.86 10.14 5.68
C GLY A 293 -1.04 10.92 7.00
N ASP A 294 -1.66 12.10 6.95
CA ASP A 294 -1.78 13.01 8.10
C ASP A 294 -3.15 12.88 8.79
N ALA A 295 -4.16 12.40 8.06
CA ALA A 295 -5.50 12.09 8.57
C ALA A 295 -5.77 10.58 8.41
N GLN A 296 -5.68 9.84 9.52
CA GLN A 296 -6.13 8.45 9.62
C GLN A 296 -7.63 8.42 9.94
N LEU A 297 -8.35 7.43 9.40
CA LEU A 297 -9.73 7.12 9.77
C LEU A 297 -9.75 5.79 10.53
N THR A 298 -10.65 5.66 11.51
CA THR A 298 -10.99 4.33 12.06
C THR A 298 -11.73 3.50 11.02
N ARG A 299 -11.86 2.18 11.23
CA ARG A 299 -12.69 1.33 10.34
C ARG A 299 -14.13 1.83 10.28
N GLU A 300 -14.71 2.18 11.43
CA GLU A 300 -16.07 2.73 11.53
C GLU A 300 -16.24 4.05 10.76
N GLU A 301 -15.28 4.97 10.87
CA GLU A 301 -15.32 6.23 10.13
C GLU A 301 -15.12 6.04 8.63
N ALA A 302 -14.25 5.11 8.23
CA ALA A 302 -14.03 4.76 6.83
C ALA A 302 -15.25 4.07 6.22
N ASP A 303 -15.92 3.18 6.95
CA ASP A 303 -17.13 2.48 6.51
C ASP A 303 -18.34 3.44 6.45
N ALA A 304 -18.45 4.38 7.41
CA ALA A 304 -19.47 5.43 7.43
C ALA A 304 -19.23 6.61 6.44
N ALA A 305 -18.07 6.70 5.79
CA ALA A 305 -17.77 7.72 4.77
C ALA A 305 -18.33 7.33 3.39
N ASN A 306 -19.13 8.21 2.76
CA ASN A 306 -19.63 8.00 1.40
C ASN A 306 -18.59 8.31 0.31
N LEU A 307 -17.86 9.42 0.50
CA LEU A 307 -16.75 9.82 -0.37
C LEU A 307 -15.47 9.90 0.46
N ILE A 308 -14.47 9.12 0.07
CA ILE A 308 -13.14 9.14 0.68
C ILE A 308 -12.18 9.83 -0.27
N VAL A 309 -11.53 10.89 0.20
CA VAL A 309 -10.54 11.66 -0.57
C VAL A 309 -9.15 11.33 -0.05
N THR A 310 -8.28 10.83 -0.93
CA THR A 310 -7.02 10.15 -0.58
C THR A 310 -5.91 10.51 -1.58
N THR A 311 -4.65 10.14 -1.29
CA THR A 311 -3.55 10.16 -2.28
C THR A 311 -3.37 8.77 -2.90
N PRO A 312 -2.66 8.64 -4.06
CA PRO A 312 -2.42 7.34 -4.68
C PRO A 312 -1.78 6.33 -3.73
N GLU A 313 -0.70 6.72 -3.05
CA GLU A 313 0.08 5.84 -2.16
C GLU A 313 -0.76 5.31 -1.01
N LYS A 314 -1.62 6.17 -0.45
CA LYS A 314 -2.51 5.81 0.65
C LYS A 314 -3.60 4.83 0.18
N TRP A 315 -4.14 5.00 -1.02
CA TRP A 315 -5.12 4.07 -1.59
C TRP A 315 -4.48 2.74 -2.03
N ASP A 316 -3.26 2.76 -2.53
CA ASP A 316 -2.51 1.55 -2.87
C ASP A 316 -2.21 0.73 -1.60
N VAL A 317 -1.72 1.33 -0.51
CA VAL A 317 -1.57 0.66 0.80
C VAL A 317 -2.88 0.03 1.30
N VAL A 318 -4.00 0.73 1.17
CA VAL A 318 -5.33 0.25 1.61
C VAL A 318 -5.79 -0.94 0.78
N THR A 319 -5.56 -0.93 -0.53
CA THR A 319 -5.95 -2.03 -1.42
C THR A 319 -4.95 -3.22 -1.38
N ARG A 320 -3.68 -2.99 -1.01
CA ARG A 320 -2.69 -4.04 -0.71
C ARG A 320 -3.03 -4.85 0.54
N LYS A 321 -3.64 -4.22 1.55
CA LYS A 321 -4.13 -4.89 2.78
C LYS A 321 -5.57 -5.44 2.63
N GLY A 322 -5.96 -5.80 1.40
CA GLY A 322 -7.30 -6.31 1.08
C GLY A 322 -7.59 -7.70 1.67
N GLY A 323 -8.88 -8.00 1.80
CA GLY A 323 -9.43 -9.23 2.38
C GLY A 323 -10.91 -9.02 2.76
N GLU A 324 -11.65 -10.10 3.05
CA GLU A 324 -13.12 -10.05 3.19
C GLU A 324 -13.64 -8.92 4.10
N GLY A 325 -14.58 -8.13 3.59
CA GLY A 325 -15.12 -6.96 4.27
C GLY A 325 -14.17 -5.76 4.25
N SER A 326 -13.19 -5.72 3.34
CA SER A 326 -12.28 -4.58 3.17
C SER A 326 -13.00 -3.39 2.53
N LEU A 327 -12.63 -2.18 2.96
CA LEU A 327 -13.17 -0.92 2.43
C LEU A 327 -13.21 -0.87 0.90
N ALA A 328 -12.18 -1.44 0.25
CA ALA A 328 -12.04 -1.48 -1.20
C ALA A 328 -13.20 -2.23 -1.90
N GLU A 329 -13.71 -3.31 -1.33
CA GLU A 329 -14.78 -4.13 -1.91
C GLU A 329 -16.08 -3.34 -2.08
N SER A 330 -16.39 -2.46 -1.14
CA SER A 330 -17.58 -1.61 -1.18
C SER A 330 -17.55 -0.52 -2.27
N VAL A 331 -16.39 -0.17 -2.81
CA VAL A 331 -16.24 0.95 -3.77
C VAL A 331 -16.81 0.58 -5.14
N ARG A 332 -17.62 1.50 -5.71
CA ARG A 332 -18.21 1.39 -7.06
C ARG A 332 -17.83 2.52 -8.01
N LEU A 333 -17.23 3.60 -7.49
CA LEU A 333 -16.71 4.72 -8.28
C LEU A 333 -15.30 5.12 -7.81
N LEU A 334 -14.36 5.19 -8.74
CA LEU A 334 -12.99 5.66 -8.53
C LEU A 334 -12.72 6.86 -9.45
N ILE A 335 -12.53 8.03 -8.86
CA ILE A 335 -12.12 9.26 -9.55
C ILE A 335 -10.61 9.44 -9.37
N LEU A 336 -9.90 9.64 -10.46
CA LEU A 336 -8.46 9.88 -10.52
C LEU A 336 -8.24 11.31 -11.03
N ASP A 337 -7.79 12.21 -10.17
CA ASP A 337 -7.51 13.59 -10.54
C ASP A 337 -6.03 13.77 -10.91
N GLU A 338 -5.78 14.59 -11.92
CA GLU A 338 -4.47 14.81 -12.56
C GLU A 338 -3.74 13.52 -12.99
N VAL A 339 -4.42 12.70 -13.81
CA VAL A 339 -3.90 11.45 -14.40
C VAL A 339 -2.57 11.63 -15.16
N HIS A 340 -2.20 12.85 -15.58
CA HIS A 340 -0.88 13.13 -16.15
C HIS A 340 0.31 12.84 -15.23
N LEU A 341 0.09 12.63 -13.92
CA LEU A 341 1.09 12.08 -13.02
C LEU A 341 1.63 10.71 -13.47
N LEU A 342 1.00 10.01 -14.42
CA LEU A 342 1.56 8.84 -15.12
C LEU A 342 2.98 9.08 -15.68
N ALA A 343 3.32 10.33 -16.05
CA ALA A 343 4.65 10.72 -16.55
C ALA A 343 5.73 10.83 -15.44
N GLU A 344 5.32 10.90 -14.17
CA GLU A 344 6.23 10.99 -13.02
C GLU A 344 6.53 9.60 -12.44
N ASP A 345 7.53 9.51 -11.57
CA ASP A 345 7.79 8.27 -10.79
C ASP A 345 6.61 7.87 -9.89
N ARG A 346 5.73 8.81 -9.54
CA ARG A 346 4.48 8.53 -8.81
C ARG A 346 3.40 7.90 -9.70
N GLY A 347 3.55 7.96 -11.02
CA GLY A 347 2.66 7.38 -12.01
C GLY A 347 2.46 5.87 -11.84
N ALA A 348 3.53 5.15 -11.49
CA ALA A 348 3.52 3.72 -11.22
C ALA A 348 2.44 3.28 -10.19
N VAL A 349 2.15 4.14 -9.21
CA VAL A 349 1.13 3.89 -8.18
C VAL A 349 -0.28 3.98 -8.78
N ILE A 350 -0.51 4.94 -9.68
CA ILE A 350 -1.79 5.07 -10.40
C ILE A 350 -2.00 3.86 -11.32
N GLU A 351 -0.94 3.41 -12.02
CA GLU A 351 -0.97 2.18 -12.81
C GLU A 351 -1.37 0.96 -11.99
N SER A 352 -0.74 0.77 -10.82
CA SER A 352 -1.04 -0.36 -9.93
C SER A 352 -2.49 -0.34 -9.41
N ILE A 353 -3.00 0.84 -9.05
CA ILE A 353 -4.39 1.03 -8.61
C ILE A 353 -5.38 0.66 -9.72
N VAL A 354 -5.18 1.16 -10.94
CA VAL A 354 -6.07 0.88 -12.08
C VAL A 354 -6.00 -0.60 -12.46
N ALA A 355 -4.79 -1.16 -12.57
CA ALA A 355 -4.57 -2.55 -12.91
C ALA A 355 -5.27 -3.50 -11.92
N ARG A 356 -5.08 -3.28 -10.62
CA ARG A 356 -5.75 -4.06 -9.56
C ARG A 356 -7.26 -3.87 -9.58
N THR A 357 -7.75 -2.65 -9.84
CA THR A 357 -9.20 -2.37 -9.91
C THR A 357 -9.84 -3.09 -11.09
N GLN A 358 -9.28 -2.99 -12.29
CA GLN A 358 -9.81 -3.68 -13.48
C GLN A 358 -9.73 -5.20 -13.37
N ARG A 359 -8.61 -5.74 -12.88
CA ARG A 359 -8.46 -7.18 -12.66
C ARG A 359 -9.45 -7.71 -11.62
N ARG A 360 -9.77 -6.91 -10.59
CA ARG A 360 -10.84 -7.23 -9.65
C ARG A 360 -12.22 -7.20 -10.31
N VAL A 361 -12.52 -6.19 -11.13
CA VAL A 361 -13.79 -6.12 -11.89
C VAL A 361 -13.99 -7.38 -12.74
N GLU A 362 -12.94 -7.89 -13.39
CA GLU A 362 -13.02 -9.16 -14.13
C GLU A 362 -13.20 -10.38 -13.21
N ALA A 363 -12.51 -10.42 -12.06
CA ALA A 363 -12.59 -11.54 -11.13
C ALA A 363 -13.92 -11.63 -10.34
N THR A 364 -14.53 -10.49 -9.99
CA THR A 364 -15.79 -10.45 -9.21
C THR A 364 -17.03 -10.20 -10.05
N GLN A 365 -16.87 -9.75 -11.30
CA GLN A 365 -17.93 -9.22 -12.17
C GLN A 365 -18.66 -7.98 -11.59
N GLU A 366 -18.15 -7.38 -10.51
CA GLU A 366 -18.67 -6.13 -9.94
C GLU A 366 -18.03 -4.92 -10.62
N LEU A 367 -18.80 -4.21 -11.45
CA LEU A 367 -18.32 -3.03 -12.16
C LEU A 367 -17.93 -1.89 -11.20
N VAL A 368 -16.73 -1.34 -11.41
CA VAL A 368 -16.25 -0.11 -10.78
C VAL A 368 -16.06 0.94 -11.87
N ARG A 369 -16.79 2.04 -11.79
CA ARG A 369 -16.68 3.14 -12.73
C ARG A 369 -15.36 3.90 -12.52
N LEU A 370 -14.56 4.03 -13.58
CA LEU A 370 -13.34 4.84 -13.57
C LEU A 370 -13.60 6.21 -14.19
N CYS A 371 -13.13 7.27 -13.51
CA CYS A 371 -13.19 8.65 -13.99
C CYS A 371 -11.80 9.27 -13.94
N GLY A 372 -11.11 9.28 -15.08
CA GLY A 372 -9.86 9.98 -15.26
C GLY A 372 -10.08 11.46 -15.55
N ILE A 373 -9.38 12.33 -14.82
CA ILE A 373 -9.40 13.78 -15.03
C ILE A 373 -7.95 14.24 -15.16
N SER A 374 -7.67 15.10 -16.14
CA SER A 374 -6.30 15.59 -16.37
C SER A 374 -6.24 16.97 -17.01
N ALA A 375 -5.02 17.51 -17.08
CA ALA A 375 -4.63 18.54 -18.04
C ALA A 375 -4.83 18.06 -19.50
N THR A 376 -4.53 18.93 -20.48
CA THR A 376 -4.34 18.51 -21.88
C THR A 376 -3.24 17.46 -21.99
N LEU A 377 -3.46 16.39 -22.76
CA LEU A 377 -2.48 15.32 -22.99
C LEU A 377 -2.38 15.01 -24.48
N PRO A 378 -1.16 14.86 -25.04
CA PRO A 378 -0.97 14.49 -26.44
C PRO A 378 -1.58 13.12 -26.73
N ASN A 379 -1.07 12.06 -26.09
CA ASN A 379 -1.52 10.69 -26.28
C ASN A 379 -2.65 10.30 -25.30
N HIS A 380 -3.67 11.16 -25.18
CA HIS A 380 -4.85 10.90 -24.36
C HIS A 380 -5.60 9.62 -24.77
N GLU A 381 -5.47 9.17 -26.02
CA GLU A 381 -6.02 7.91 -26.52
C GLU A 381 -5.43 6.67 -25.80
N ASP A 382 -4.12 6.65 -25.55
CA ASP A 382 -3.47 5.55 -24.81
C ASP A 382 -3.93 5.51 -23.35
N VAL A 383 -4.12 6.69 -22.74
CA VAL A 383 -4.63 6.82 -21.38
C VAL A 383 -6.09 6.38 -21.31
N ALA A 384 -6.88 6.61 -22.37
CA ALA A 384 -8.24 6.11 -22.50
C ALA A 384 -8.28 4.58 -22.66
N GLU A 385 -7.41 4.01 -23.49
CA GLU A 385 -7.25 2.56 -23.67
C GLU A 385 -6.91 1.89 -22.33
N PHE A 386 -5.91 2.42 -21.61
CA PHE A 386 -5.53 1.98 -20.26
C PHE A 386 -6.68 2.10 -19.24
N LEU A 387 -7.46 3.18 -19.24
CA LEU A 387 -8.64 3.34 -18.36
C LEU A 387 -9.88 2.56 -18.85
N ARG A 388 -9.81 1.90 -20.01
CA ARG A 388 -10.96 1.31 -20.73
C ARG A 388 -12.12 2.31 -20.93
N ALA A 389 -11.79 3.58 -21.17
CA ALA A 389 -12.75 4.61 -21.55
C ALA A 389 -13.08 4.48 -23.06
N HIS A 390 -14.35 4.61 -23.43
CA HIS A 390 -14.77 4.44 -24.82
C HIS A 390 -14.29 5.62 -25.69
N PRO A 391 -13.53 5.41 -26.79
CA PRO A 391 -12.94 6.51 -27.57
C PRO A 391 -13.91 7.64 -27.94
N VAL A 392 -15.09 7.32 -28.51
CA VAL A 392 -16.07 8.33 -28.95
C VAL A 392 -17.02 8.84 -27.85
N HIS A 393 -17.19 8.12 -26.73
CA HIS A 393 -18.29 8.35 -25.78
C HIS A 393 -17.85 8.49 -24.32
N GLY A 394 -16.60 8.18 -24.02
CA GLY A 394 -15.96 8.31 -22.71
C GLY A 394 -14.69 9.16 -22.76
N THR A 395 -14.05 9.36 -23.92
CA THR A 395 -12.82 10.17 -24.03
C THR A 395 -13.12 11.56 -24.54
N PHE A 396 -12.64 12.58 -23.83
CA PHE A 396 -12.82 13.97 -24.21
C PHE A 396 -11.51 14.76 -24.06
N HIS A 397 -11.06 15.38 -25.16
CA HIS A 397 -9.87 16.22 -25.19
C HIS A 397 -10.27 17.65 -25.58
N PHE A 398 -9.87 18.62 -24.76
CA PHE A 398 -10.15 20.05 -24.94
C PHE A 398 -8.84 20.83 -24.91
N GLY A 399 -8.50 21.57 -25.96
CA GLY A 399 -7.25 22.33 -26.06
C GLY A 399 -7.25 23.65 -25.28
N GLY A 400 -6.20 24.46 -25.48
CA GLY A 400 -6.00 25.72 -24.77
C GLY A 400 -7.11 26.76 -24.98
N GLU A 401 -7.80 26.69 -26.12
CA GLU A 401 -8.98 27.47 -26.48
C GLU A 401 -10.20 27.21 -25.58
N HIS A 402 -10.23 26.09 -24.84
CA HIS A 402 -11.26 25.80 -23.84
C HIS A 402 -10.98 26.37 -22.44
N ARG A 403 -9.87 27.11 -22.26
CA ARG A 403 -9.55 27.78 -20.99
C ARG A 403 -10.49 28.97 -20.74
N PRO A 404 -11.10 29.11 -19.55
CA PRO A 404 -12.11 30.15 -19.29
C PRO A 404 -11.54 31.57 -19.20
N CYS A 405 -10.22 31.70 -19.02
CA CYS A 405 -9.46 32.93 -19.10
C CYS A 405 -8.27 32.63 -20.04
N PRO A 406 -8.25 33.11 -21.29
CA PRO A 406 -7.22 32.76 -22.29
C PRO A 406 -5.86 33.32 -21.89
N LEU A 407 -4.76 32.71 -22.35
CA LEU A 407 -3.40 33.17 -22.00
C LEU A 407 -2.71 33.94 -23.12
N ALA A 408 -2.19 35.12 -22.79
CA ALA A 408 -1.04 35.70 -23.47
C ALA A 408 0.24 35.04 -22.93
N GLN A 409 1.21 34.76 -23.80
CA GLN A 409 2.43 34.04 -23.45
C GLN A 409 3.66 34.74 -24.02
N THR A 410 4.66 35.00 -23.17
CA THR A 410 5.88 35.76 -23.52
C THR A 410 7.11 34.95 -23.16
N PHE A 411 7.91 34.58 -24.15
CA PHE A 411 9.13 33.79 -23.98
C PHE A 411 10.35 34.70 -24.12
N VAL A 412 11.20 34.75 -23.10
CA VAL A 412 12.41 35.58 -23.08
C VAL A 412 13.65 34.70 -23.00
N GLY A 413 14.44 34.69 -24.07
CA GLY A 413 15.68 33.92 -24.20
C GLY A 413 16.90 34.82 -24.00
N ILE A 414 17.61 34.63 -22.89
CA ILE A 414 18.82 35.40 -22.56
C ILE A 414 20.03 34.82 -23.32
N SER A 415 20.70 35.67 -24.11
CA SER A 415 21.85 35.31 -24.95
C SER A 415 23.21 35.54 -24.26
N GLU A 416 23.23 36.24 -23.14
CA GLU A 416 24.43 36.46 -22.32
C GLU A 416 24.96 35.13 -21.73
N LYS A 417 26.27 34.92 -21.88
CA LYS A 417 27.01 33.70 -21.52
C LYS A 417 27.72 33.79 -20.18
N ASP A 418 28.10 34.97 -19.70
CA ASP A 418 28.63 35.10 -18.33
C ASP A 418 27.50 34.90 -17.31
N ARG A 419 27.65 33.90 -16.45
CA ARG A 419 26.69 33.58 -15.37
C ARG A 419 26.37 34.76 -14.46
N HIS A 420 27.32 35.67 -14.20
CA HIS A 420 27.08 36.83 -13.34
C HIS A 420 26.29 37.95 -14.04
N ARG A 421 26.57 38.24 -15.31
CA ARG A 421 25.77 39.16 -16.15
C ARG A 421 24.39 38.58 -16.45
N HIS A 422 24.31 37.30 -16.82
CA HIS A 422 23.07 36.57 -17.07
C HIS A 422 22.10 36.68 -15.89
N LEU A 423 22.57 36.43 -14.66
CA LEU A 423 21.74 36.55 -13.45
C LEU A 423 21.31 38.00 -13.13
N ARG A 424 22.10 39.02 -13.50
CA ARG A 424 21.69 40.43 -13.38
C ARG A 424 20.61 40.78 -14.42
N LEU A 425 20.86 40.47 -15.69
CA LEU A 425 19.91 40.70 -16.78
C LEU A 425 18.58 39.95 -16.54
N GLN A 426 18.63 38.74 -16.00
CA GLN A 426 17.44 37.97 -15.60
C GLN A 426 16.67 38.64 -14.43
N ASN A 427 17.34 39.31 -13.49
CA ASN A 427 16.67 40.11 -12.47
C ASN A 427 16.05 41.39 -13.07
N GLU A 428 16.73 42.02 -14.01
CA GLU A 428 16.29 43.27 -14.66
C GLU A 428 15.06 43.05 -15.57
N ILE A 429 15.08 42.02 -16.42
CA ILE A 429 13.92 41.58 -17.23
C ILE A 429 12.75 41.19 -16.32
N CYS A 430 13.02 40.41 -15.26
CA CYS A 430 11.97 40.01 -14.30
C CYS A 430 11.37 41.23 -13.59
N TYR A 431 12.19 42.23 -13.26
CA TYR A 431 11.74 43.49 -12.68
C TYR A 431 10.84 44.27 -13.63
N GLU A 432 11.22 44.38 -14.90
CA GLU A 432 10.46 45.13 -15.92
C GLU A 432 9.08 44.50 -16.14
N LYS A 433 8.99 43.17 -16.29
CA LYS A 433 7.70 42.46 -16.41
C LYS A 433 6.85 42.50 -15.13
N VAL A 434 7.49 42.48 -13.96
CA VAL A 434 6.79 42.74 -12.68
C VAL A 434 6.21 44.17 -12.65
N VAL A 435 6.94 45.18 -13.14
CA VAL A 435 6.48 46.58 -13.15
C VAL A 435 5.41 46.84 -14.21
N GLU A 436 5.50 46.23 -15.39
CA GLU A 436 4.44 46.26 -16.42
C GLU A 436 3.08 45.85 -15.81
N ALA A 437 2.98 44.63 -15.27
CA ALA A 437 1.75 44.14 -14.63
C ALA A 437 1.33 44.94 -13.38
N ARG A 438 2.28 45.49 -12.60
CA ARG A 438 1.96 46.34 -11.43
C ARG A 438 1.39 47.70 -11.81
N ARG A 439 1.79 48.29 -12.95
CA ARG A 439 1.23 49.57 -13.44
C ARG A 439 -0.22 49.43 -13.91
N GLU A 440 -0.59 48.26 -14.42
CA GLU A 440 -2.00 47.89 -14.69
C GLU A 440 -2.77 47.47 -13.42
N GLY A 441 -2.11 47.47 -12.25
CA GLY A 441 -2.72 47.22 -10.94
C GLY A 441 -2.75 45.75 -10.51
N TYR A 442 -2.37 44.82 -11.37
CA TYR A 442 -2.45 43.37 -11.14
C TYR A 442 -1.44 42.85 -10.11
N GLN A 443 -1.75 41.70 -9.50
CA GLN A 443 -0.78 40.95 -8.68
C GLN A 443 0.07 40.03 -9.56
N VAL A 444 1.28 39.69 -9.11
CA VAL A 444 2.24 38.86 -9.87
C VAL A 444 2.78 37.71 -9.02
N MET A 445 2.89 36.52 -9.59
CA MET A 445 3.68 35.41 -9.02
C MET A 445 4.98 35.23 -9.80
N VAL A 446 6.12 35.16 -9.09
CA VAL A 446 7.44 34.91 -9.67
C VAL A 446 7.94 33.54 -9.23
N PHE A 447 7.90 32.58 -10.14
CA PHE A 447 8.37 31.21 -9.93
C PHE A 447 9.88 31.11 -10.14
N VAL A 448 10.56 30.44 -9.21
CA VAL A 448 12.01 30.22 -9.22
C VAL A 448 12.37 28.78 -8.87
N HIS A 449 13.51 28.34 -9.39
CA HIS A 449 14.04 26.97 -9.31
C HIS A 449 14.62 26.56 -7.94
N SER A 450 14.77 27.44 -6.94
CA SER A 450 15.28 27.06 -5.61
C SER A 450 14.73 27.88 -4.45
N ARG A 451 14.75 27.29 -3.24
CA ARG A 451 14.28 27.91 -1.99
C ARG A 451 14.98 29.25 -1.72
N ARG A 452 16.33 29.26 -1.76
CA ARG A 452 17.16 30.47 -1.55
C ARG A 452 16.92 31.54 -2.63
N ALA A 453 16.55 31.15 -3.84
CA ALA A 453 16.23 32.08 -4.92
C ALA A 453 14.90 32.81 -4.72
N THR A 454 13.97 32.36 -3.87
CA THR A 454 12.72 33.12 -3.62
C THR A 454 13.03 34.42 -2.88
N VAL A 455 13.72 34.31 -1.73
CA VAL A 455 14.19 35.44 -0.92
C VAL A 455 15.18 36.28 -1.71
N GLY A 456 16.16 35.66 -2.37
CA GLY A 456 17.15 36.35 -3.18
C GLY A 456 16.54 37.15 -4.35
N THR A 457 15.50 36.63 -5.01
CA THR A 457 14.78 37.36 -6.07
C THR A 457 13.89 38.46 -5.47
N ALA A 458 13.16 38.19 -4.38
CA ALA A 458 12.35 39.22 -3.72
C ALA A 458 13.21 40.42 -3.26
N GLN A 459 14.37 40.16 -2.67
CA GLN A 459 15.29 41.23 -2.26
C GLN A 459 15.92 41.94 -3.47
N ALA A 460 16.32 41.22 -4.53
CA ALA A 460 16.82 41.87 -5.75
C ALA A 460 15.78 42.78 -6.43
N LEU A 461 14.51 42.38 -6.46
CA LEU A 461 13.41 43.22 -6.97
C LEU A 461 13.19 44.47 -6.09
N ILE A 462 13.29 44.33 -4.77
CA ILE A 462 13.24 45.46 -3.81
C ILE A 462 14.44 46.40 -4.01
N ASP A 463 15.65 45.88 -4.22
CA ASP A 463 16.87 46.67 -4.43
C ASP A 463 16.78 47.48 -5.74
N ILE A 464 16.27 46.88 -6.82
CA ILE A 464 16.02 47.57 -8.09
C ILE A 464 14.90 48.62 -7.93
N ALA A 465 13.79 48.28 -7.26
CA ALA A 465 12.70 49.23 -6.97
C ALA A 465 13.18 50.44 -6.14
N THR A 466 14.08 50.20 -5.19
CA THR A 466 14.65 51.26 -4.35
C THR A 466 15.57 52.16 -5.17
N LYS A 467 16.41 51.59 -6.04
CA LYS A 467 17.30 52.35 -6.95
C LYS A 467 16.54 53.16 -8.01
N LYS A 468 15.40 52.66 -8.51
CA LYS A 468 14.54 53.36 -9.49
C LYS A 468 13.50 54.30 -8.85
N GLY A 469 13.33 54.30 -7.52
CA GLY A 469 12.30 55.09 -6.82
C GLY A 469 10.87 54.52 -6.90
N GLU A 470 10.70 53.38 -7.60
CA GLU A 470 9.42 52.75 -7.93
C GLU A 470 8.85 51.87 -6.79
N LEU A 471 9.48 51.84 -5.61
CA LEU A 471 9.05 51.02 -4.46
C LEU A 471 7.57 51.25 -4.06
N HIS A 472 7.02 52.43 -4.34
CA HIS A 472 5.62 52.77 -4.08
C HIS A 472 4.62 51.90 -4.87
N LEU A 473 4.98 51.40 -6.07
CA LEU A 473 4.12 50.52 -6.89
C LEU A 473 3.80 49.17 -6.21
N PHE A 474 4.61 48.77 -5.24
CA PHE A 474 4.52 47.51 -4.50
C PHE A 474 3.85 47.65 -3.14
N GLN A 475 3.67 48.87 -2.63
CA GLN A 475 3.11 49.06 -1.30
C GLN A 475 1.58 48.88 -1.30
N VAL A 476 1.09 48.13 -0.31
CA VAL A 476 -0.35 47.92 -0.11
C VAL A 476 -1.02 49.25 0.27
N ALA A 477 -2.05 49.62 -0.49
CA ALA A 477 -2.90 50.79 -0.25
C ALA A 477 -3.42 50.82 1.21
N THR A 478 -3.46 52.02 1.78
CA THR A 478 -3.76 52.27 3.21
C THR A 478 -5.08 51.65 3.65
N ASP A 479 -6.11 51.72 2.82
CA ASP A 479 -7.48 51.38 3.21
C ASP A 479 -7.64 49.86 3.45
N LYS A 480 -6.84 49.04 2.74
CA LYS A 480 -6.74 47.60 3.00
C LYS A 480 -6.02 47.27 4.31
N ARG A 481 -5.11 48.12 4.78
CA ARG A 481 -4.37 47.90 6.05
C ARG A 481 -5.30 48.01 7.26
N SER A 482 -6.34 48.85 7.18
CA SER A 482 -7.38 49.03 8.20
C SER A 482 -8.34 47.85 8.34
N GLY A 483 -8.34 46.90 7.39
CA GLY A 483 -9.17 45.71 7.43
C GLY A 483 -8.77 44.77 8.57
N GLY A 484 -9.70 44.50 9.51
CA GLY A 484 -9.44 43.70 10.72
C GLY A 484 -8.98 42.25 10.50
N GLN A 485 -9.01 41.70 9.27
CA GLN A 485 -8.32 40.45 8.95
C GLN A 485 -6.82 40.64 8.72
N TYR A 486 -6.39 41.70 8.02
CA TYR A 486 -4.99 41.95 7.69
C TYR A 486 -4.17 42.33 8.93
N GLY A 487 -4.73 43.16 9.83
CA GLY A 487 -4.11 43.44 11.13
C GLY A 487 -3.92 42.18 11.98
N ARG A 488 -4.89 41.25 11.99
CA ARG A 488 -4.76 39.93 12.64
C ARG A 488 -3.72 39.03 11.96
N LEU A 489 -3.53 39.15 10.63
CA LEU A 489 -2.50 38.42 9.90
C LEU A 489 -1.10 38.93 10.25
N MET A 490 -0.90 40.25 10.33
CA MET A 490 0.36 40.85 10.78
C MET A 490 0.67 40.52 12.25
N ALA A 491 -0.34 40.44 13.11
CA ALA A 491 -0.17 39.95 14.49
C ALA A 491 0.22 38.46 14.58
N LYS A 492 -0.12 37.63 13.58
CA LYS A 492 0.43 36.27 13.43
C LYS A 492 1.87 36.29 12.92
N LEU A 493 2.17 37.11 11.92
CA LEU A 493 3.52 37.25 11.35
C LEU A 493 4.56 37.66 12.41
N GLY A 494 4.20 38.57 13.32
CA GLY A 494 5.08 38.95 14.44
C GLY A 494 5.46 37.77 15.36
N LYS A 495 4.66 36.70 15.39
CA LYS A 495 4.92 35.45 16.15
C LYS A 495 5.65 34.38 15.34
N SER A 496 5.88 34.58 14.04
CA SER A 496 6.65 33.66 13.20
C SER A 496 8.14 33.65 13.61
N ARG A 497 8.85 32.57 13.25
CA ARG A 497 10.32 32.47 13.32
C ARG A 497 11.01 32.78 11.97
N ASN A 498 10.23 33.14 10.95
CA ASN A 498 10.73 33.43 9.61
C ASN A 498 11.00 34.93 9.45
N GLU A 499 12.26 35.33 9.65
CA GLU A 499 12.68 36.74 9.54
C GLU A 499 12.64 37.27 8.10
N ASP A 500 12.89 36.42 7.08
CA ASP A 500 12.75 36.81 5.67
C ASP A 500 11.31 37.26 5.37
N LEU A 501 10.33 36.46 5.81
CA LEU A 501 8.90 36.77 5.62
C LEU A 501 8.48 38.05 6.39
N LYS A 502 9.05 38.30 7.57
CA LYS A 502 8.85 39.55 8.32
C LYS A 502 9.45 40.77 7.61
N GLY A 503 10.61 40.64 6.97
CA GLY A 503 11.25 41.73 6.23
C GLY A 503 10.57 42.06 4.91
N LEU A 504 10.01 41.05 4.23
CA LEU A 504 9.43 41.20 2.89
C LEU A 504 7.95 41.63 2.89
N LEU A 505 7.10 41.05 3.75
CA LEU A 505 5.64 41.32 3.71
C LEU A 505 5.27 42.81 3.92
N PRO A 506 5.89 43.58 4.84
CA PRO A 506 5.61 45.02 4.98
C PRO A 506 5.97 45.86 3.74
N ARG A 507 6.86 45.35 2.89
CA ARG A 507 7.28 45.96 1.61
C ARG A 507 6.38 45.54 0.43
N GLY A 508 5.37 44.69 0.66
CA GLY A 508 4.45 44.18 -0.36
C GLY A 508 4.92 42.92 -1.11
N PHE A 509 6.03 42.31 -0.68
CA PHE A 509 6.59 41.09 -1.27
C PHE A 509 6.36 39.89 -0.36
N GLY A 510 5.96 38.75 -0.91
CA GLY A 510 5.87 37.48 -0.20
C GLY A 510 6.87 36.45 -0.72
N VAL A 511 7.14 35.42 0.09
CA VAL A 511 7.85 34.20 -0.33
C VAL A 511 7.06 32.94 -0.01
N HIS A 512 7.16 31.91 -0.85
CA HIS A 512 6.53 30.61 -0.60
C HIS A 512 7.35 29.45 -1.18
N HIS A 513 7.80 28.52 -0.34
CA HIS A 513 8.44 27.29 -0.79
C HIS A 513 8.22 26.13 0.18
N ALA A 514 8.33 24.89 -0.30
CA ALA A 514 8.09 23.69 0.51
C ALA A 514 8.90 23.63 1.83
N GLY A 515 10.11 24.18 1.84
CA GLY A 515 10.95 24.29 3.05
C GLY A 515 10.49 25.30 4.11
N MET A 516 9.43 26.09 3.87
CA MET A 516 8.80 26.92 4.91
C MET A 516 7.86 26.06 5.77
N LEU A 517 7.77 26.38 7.06
CA LEU A 517 6.80 25.77 7.96
C LEU A 517 5.37 26.03 7.46
N ARG A 518 4.45 25.08 7.69
CA ARG A 518 3.05 25.18 7.22
C ARG A 518 2.34 26.47 7.67
N PRO A 519 2.49 26.96 8.92
CA PRO A 519 1.89 28.23 9.35
C PRO A 519 2.40 29.44 8.55
N ASP A 520 3.69 29.49 8.23
CA ASP A 520 4.30 30.61 7.48
C ASP A 520 3.83 30.62 6.02
N ARG A 521 3.70 29.43 5.40
CA ARG A 521 3.09 29.29 4.08
C ARG A 521 1.66 29.81 4.05
N SER A 522 0.84 29.43 5.02
CA SER A 522 -0.53 29.93 5.11
C SER A 522 -0.67 31.40 5.50
N ILE A 523 0.37 32.00 6.11
CA ILE A 523 0.45 33.47 6.24
C ILE A 523 0.72 34.12 4.88
N ALA A 524 1.65 33.59 4.08
CA ALA A 524 1.95 34.11 2.75
C ALA A 524 0.76 33.94 1.76
N GLU A 525 0.08 32.78 1.81
CA GLU A 525 -1.14 32.49 1.05
C GLU A 525 -2.26 33.51 1.37
N GLN A 526 -2.58 33.69 2.66
CA GLN A 526 -3.62 34.63 3.12
C GLN A 526 -3.25 36.10 2.84
N ALA A 527 -1.97 36.46 2.90
CA ALA A 527 -1.51 37.81 2.55
C ALA A 527 -1.76 38.12 1.07
N PHE A 528 -1.53 37.14 0.19
CA PHE A 528 -1.75 37.30 -1.25
C PHE A 528 -3.24 37.30 -1.62
N GLU A 529 -4.04 36.41 -1.04
CA GLU A 529 -5.49 36.32 -1.25
C GLU A 529 -6.23 37.62 -0.85
N LEU A 530 -5.83 38.26 0.26
CA LEU A 530 -6.38 39.56 0.68
C LEU A 530 -5.87 40.75 -0.16
N GLY A 531 -4.94 40.53 -1.09
CA GLY A 531 -4.26 41.59 -1.83
C GLY A 531 -3.36 42.47 -0.96
N GLY A 532 -2.78 41.87 0.08
CA GLY A 532 -1.75 42.44 0.97
C GLY A 532 -0.31 42.11 0.54
N THR A 533 -0.13 41.32 -0.52
CA THR A 533 1.13 41.25 -1.28
C THR A 533 0.87 41.49 -2.76
N SER A 534 1.70 42.34 -3.34
CA SER A 534 1.69 42.69 -4.76
C SER A 534 2.47 41.68 -5.60
N VAL A 535 3.52 41.08 -5.03
CA VAL A 535 4.40 40.09 -5.68
C VAL A 535 4.65 38.92 -4.73
N LEU A 536 4.54 37.68 -5.24
CA LEU A 536 4.85 36.46 -4.49
C LEU A 536 5.94 35.64 -5.18
N CYS A 537 7.14 35.59 -4.58
CA CYS A 537 8.26 34.80 -5.09
C CYS A 537 8.17 33.36 -4.57
N CYS A 538 7.97 32.37 -5.45
CA CYS A 538 7.64 31.00 -5.04
C CYS A 538 8.39 29.91 -5.82
N THR A 539 8.42 28.69 -5.28
CA THR A 539 8.92 27.50 -6.02
C THR A 539 7.77 26.76 -6.70
N ALA A 540 8.05 26.01 -7.78
CA ALA A 540 7.06 25.26 -8.58
C ALA A 540 6.05 24.44 -7.75
N THR A 541 6.45 23.95 -6.58
CA THR A 541 5.59 23.32 -5.56
C THR A 541 4.31 24.08 -5.19
N LEU A 542 4.26 25.41 -5.33
CA LEU A 542 3.02 26.18 -5.13
C LEU A 542 1.99 25.93 -6.24
N ALA A 543 2.43 25.79 -7.49
CA ALA A 543 1.55 25.56 -8.63
C ALA A 543 0.77 24.25 -8.50
N TRP A 544 1.38 23.22 -7.91
CA TRP A 544 0.72 21.95 -7.57
C TRP A 544 -0.07 21.99 -6.26
N GLY A 545 0.42 22.73 -5.26
CA GLY A 545 -0.03 22.59 -3.86
C GLY A 545 -1.21 23.47 -3.43
N VAL A 546 -1.46 24.62 -4.06
CA VAL A 546 -2.49 25.58 -3.60
C VAL A 546 -3.24 26.20 -4.77
N ASN A 547 -4.57 26.25 -4.69
CA ASN A 547 -5.42 26.87 -5.71
C ASN A 547 -5.54 28.40 -5.55
N LEU A 548 -4.42 29.08 -5.76
CA LEU A 548 -4.29 30.54 -5.65
C LEU A 548 -4.03 31.13 -7.05
N PRO A 549 -5.07 31.56 -7.80
CA PRO A 549 -4.91 32.16 -9.12
C PRO A 549 -4.46 33.62 -9.05
N VAL A 550 -3.75 34.06 -10.09
CA VAL A 550 -3.15 35.40 -10.24
C VAL A 550 -3.34 35.87 -11.69
N HIS A 551 -3.29 37.16 -11.99
CA HIS A 551 -3.33 37.63 -13.38
C HIS A 551 -2.05 37.25 -14.15
N THR A 552 -0.90 37.75 -13.68
CA THR A 552 0.41 37.55 -14.32
C THR A 552 1.28 36.54 -13.56
N VAL A 553 1.87 35.60 -14.30
CA VAL A 553 2.82 34.60 -13.80
C VAL A 553 4.16 34.77 -14.52
N ILE A 554 5.28 34.68 -13.81
CA ILE A 554 6.63 34.80 -14.38
C ILE A 554 7.47 33.61 -13.93
N ILE A 555 7.92 32.75 -14.84
CA ILE A 555 8.98 31.76 -14.58
C ILE A 555 10.32 32.44 -14.79
N LYS A 556 11.11 32.57 -13.72
CA LYS A 556 12.41 33.24 -13.74
C LYS A 556 13.54 32.20 -13.63
N GLY A 557 14.05 31.81 -14.79
CA GLY A 557 15.11 30.80 -14.94
C GLY A 557 14.54 29.38 -14.91
N THR A 558 15.05 28.55 -15.81
CA THR A 558 14.54 27.18 -16.04
C THR A 558 15.55 26.08 -15.69
N ASP A 559 16.74 26.43 -15.21
CA ASP A 559 17.80 25.48 -14.87
C ASP A 559 17.61 24.91 -13.45
N VAL A 560 17.15 23.66 -13.38
CA VAL A 560 16.92 22.91 -12.13
C VAL A 560 18.08 21.95 -11.90
N TYR A 561 18.60 21.83 -10.67
CA TYR A 561 19.62 20.82 -10.38
C TYR A 561 18.95 19.45 -10.14
N ASN A 562 19.35 18.44 -10.90
CA ASN A 562 18.88 17.06 -10.80
C ASN A 562 19.97 16.19 -10.13
N PRO A 563 19.76 15.70 -8.88
CA PRO A 563 20.75 14.90 -8.17
C PRO A 563 21.00 13.49 -8.75
N GLU A 564 20.03 12.89 -9.45
CA GLU A 564 20.18 11.58 -10.09
C GLU A 564 21.10 11.65 -11.30
N ARG A 565 20.92 12.70 -12.13
CA ARG A 565 21.72 12.98 -13.33
C ARG A 565 23.01 13.75 -13.02
N GLY A 566 23.27 14.08 -11.74
CA GLY A 566 24.49 14.74 -11.27
C GLY A 566 24.72 16.17 -11.79
N GLY A 567 23.70 16.84 -12.32
CA GLY A 567 23.88 18.08 -13.07
C GLY A 567 22.62 18.93 -13.21
N PHE A 568 22.74 20.06 -13.90
CA PHE A 568 21.59 20.93 -14.20
C PHE A 568 20.81 20.40 -15.42
N THR A 569 19.49 20.35 -15.29
CA THR A 569 18.53 19.98 -16.32
C THR A 569 17.51 21.10 -16.51
N GLN A 570 16.87 21.13 -17.68
CA GLN A 570 15.72 22.01 -17.90
C GLN A 570 14.51 21.61 -17.05
N LEU A 571 13.68 22.59 -16.69
CA LEU A 571 12.41 22.43 -15.98
C LEU A 571 11.44 21.60 -16.83
N GLY A 572 10.67 20.70 -16.19
CA GLY A 572 9.72 19.85 -16.88
C GLY A 572 8.57 20.64 -17.53
N ILE A 573 8.14 20.25 -18.72
CA ILE A 573 7.00 20.89 -19.40
C ILE A 573 5.70 20.83 -18.57
N LEU A 574 5.54 19.80 -17.74
CA LEU A 574 4.40 19.65 -16.83
C LEU A 574 4.41 20.69 -15.69
N ASP A 575 5.58 20.98 -15.10
CA ASP A 575 5.72 22.09 -14.14
C ASP A 575 5.39 23.43 -14.81
N VAL A 576 5.92 23.66 -16.02
CA VAL A 576 5.62 24.86 -16.81
C VAL A 576 4.11 24.99 -17.04
N LEU A 577 3.44 23.94 -17.52
CA LEU A 577 2.00 23.94 -17.77
C LEU A 577 1.16 24.14 -16.50
N GLN A 578 1.56 23.59 -15.35
CA GLN A 578 0.86 23.81 -14.08
C GLN A 578 1.09 25.22 -13.52
N ILE A 579 2.29 25.78 -13.67
CA ILE A 579 2.60 27.17 -13.35
C ILE A 579 1.77 28.12 -14.24
N PHE A 580 1.75 27.87 -15.56
CA PHE A 580 0.89 28.58 -16.52
C PHE A 580 -0.59 28.41 -16.15
N GLY A 581 -0.98 27.28 -15.56
CA GLY A 581 -2.31 27.01 -15.00
C GLY A 581 -2.76 27.95 -13.87
N ARG A 582 -1.87 28.77 -13.29
CA ARG A 582 -2.19 29.75 -12.24
C ARG A 582 -2.53 31.16 -12.77
N ALA A 583 -2.24 31.46 -14.03
CA ALA A 583 -2.50 32.76 -14.65
C ALA A 583 -3.96 32.95 -15.10
N GLY A 584 -4.48 34.17 -14.99
CA GLY A 584 -5.86 34.55 -15.27
C GLY A 584 -6.85 34.05 -14.22
N ARG A 585 -7.35 34.94 -13.35
CA ARG A 585 -8.37 34.65 -12.33
C ARG A 585 -9.76 34.55 -12.97
N PRO A 586 -10.42 33.38 -12.97
CA PRO A 586 -11.77 33.26 -13.52
C PRO A 586 -12.74 34.23 -12.84
N GLN A 587 -13.68 34.80 -13.61
CA GLN A 587 -14.64 35.82 -13.19
C GLN A 587 -14.08 37.23 -12.89
N TYR A 588 -12.76 37.42 -12.77
CA TYR A 588 -12.14 38.72 -12.52
C TYR A 588 -11.32 39.25 -13.71
N ASP A 589 -10.52 38.37 -14.34
CA ASP A 589 -9.58 38.75 -15.41
C ASP A 589 -10.14 38.38 -16.79
N THR A 590 -9.87 39.21 -17.81
CA THR A 590 -10.32 38.99 -19.19
C THR A 590 -9.40 38.07 -20.00
N PHE A 591 -8.11 38.09 -19.67
CA PHE A 591 -7.07 37.15 -20.08
C PHE A 591 -6.10 36.97 -18.91
N GLY A 592 -5.26 35.94 -18.95
CA GLY A 592 -4.11 35.77 -18.06
C GLY A 592 -2.81 35.99 -18.81
N GLU A 593 -1.76 36.39 -18.11
CA GLU A 593 -0.44 36.65 -18.71
C GLU A 593 0.59 35.68 -18.14
N VAL A 594 1.44 35.11 -19.00
CA VAL A 594 2.59 34.32 -18.55
C VAL A 594 3.87 34.71 -19.26
N VAL A 595 4.93 34.93 -18.48
CA VAL A 595 6.29 35.14 -18.96
C VAL A 595 7.17 33.95 -18.59
N LEU A 596 7.95 33.41 -19.52
CA LEU A 596 8.97 32.39 -19.27
C LEU A 596 10.34 32.94 -19.66
N ILE A 597 11.20 33.19 -18.66
CA ILE A 597 12.56 33.69 -18.83
C ILE A 597 13.53 32.51 -18.73
N THR A 598 14.25 32.23 -19.82
CA THR A 598 15.14 31.07 -19.99
C THR A 598 16.43 31.48 -20.72
N SER A 599 17.34 30.53 -20.95
CA SER A 599 18.49 30.74 -21.82
C SER A 599 18.08 30.67 -23.30
N HIS A 600 18.74 31.45 -24.16
CA HIS A 600 18.42 31.50 -25.60
C HIS A 600 18.43 30.11 -26.26
N GLY A 601 19.35 29.22 -25.88
CA GLY A 601 19.43 27.86 -26.42
C GLY A 601 18.30 26.93 -25.97
N ALA A 602 17.60 27.23 -24.88
CA ALA A 602 16.48 26.44 -24.38
C ALA A 602 15.11 26.95 -24.87
N MET A 603 14.99 28.22 -25.27
CA MET A 603 13.72 28.81 -25.72
C MET A 603 13.05 28.02 -26.87
N PRO A 604 13.75 27.60 -27.96
CA PRO A 604 13.12 26.83 -29.04
C PRO A 604 12.59 25.46 -28.58
N SER A 605 13.20 24.87 -27.55
CA SER A 605 12.74 23.62 -26.94
C SER A 605 11.41 23.81 -26.20
N TYR A 606 11.27 24.87 -25.40
CA TYR A 606 10.00 25.18 -24.74
C TYR A 606 8.88 25.55 -25.73
N LEU A 607 9.20 26.31 -26.78
CA LEU A 607 8.25 26.62 -27.85
C LEU A 607 7.76 25.34 -28.55
N SER A 608 8.69 24.45 -28.93
CA SER A 608 8.38 23.15 -29.52
C SER A 608 7.57 22.26 -28.57
N LEU A 609 7.94 22.15 -27.29
CA LEU A 609 7.23 21.33 -26.29
C LEU A 609 5.82 21.82 -25.94
N LEU A 610 5.50 23.09 -26.21
CA LEU A 610 4.15 23.64 -26.08
C LEU A 610 3.29 23.38 -27.32
N ALA A 611 3.90 23.36 -28.51
CA ALA A 611 3.25 23.06 -29.79
C ALA A 611 3.05 21.55 -30.03
N HIS A 612 4.05 20.76 -29.64
CA HIS A 612 4.15 19.32 -29.76
C HIS A 612 4.41 18.76 -28.36
N GLN A 613 3.33 18.62 -27.58
CA GLN A 613 3.41 18.08 -26.22
C GLN A 613 4.04 16.68 -26.27
N ALA A 614 5.10 16.46 -25.47
CA ALA A 614 5.81 15.19 -25.43
C ALA A 614 4.89 14.08 -24.89
N PRO A 615 4.88 12.87 -25.48
CA PRO A 615 4.02 11.77 -25.06
C PRO A 615 4.30 11.37 -23.60
N ILE A 616 3.23 10.99 -22.90
CA ILE A 616 3.31 10.52 -21.52
C ILE A 616 3.75 9.06 -21.55
N GLU A 617 4.96 8.78 -21.08
CA GLU A 617 5.51 7.43 -20.96
C GLU A 617 5.36 6.89 -19.54
N SER A 618 5.11 5.59 -19.42
CA SER A 618 5.06 4.87 -18.13
C SER A 618 6.42 4.81 -17.43
N SER A 619 6.43 5.10 -16.13
CA SER A 619 7.57 4.92 -15.21
C SER A 619 7.62 3.54 -14.53
N PHE A 620 6.64 2.65 -14.79
CA PHE A 620 6.35 1.46 -14.00
C PHE A 620 7.51 0.47 -13.86
N ILE A 621 8.37 0.32 -14.88
CA ILE A 621 9.52 -0.62 -14.85
C ILE A 621 10.44 -0.38 -13.64
N LYS A 622 10.62 0.88 -13.20
CA LYS A 622 11.45 1.21 -12.02
C LYS A 622 10.95 0.56 -10.72
N GLN A 623 9.63 0.46 -10.56
CA GLN A 623 8.96 0.01 -9.33
C GLN A 623 8.26 -1.35 -9.49
N LEU A 624 8.42 -1.99 -10.65
CA LEU A 624 7.83 -3.29 -10.97
C LEU A 624 8.17 -4.41 -9.96
N PRO A 625 9.35 -4.50 -9.31
CA PRO A 625 9.57 -5.46 -8.22
C PRO A 625 8.58 -5.27 -7.05
N ASP A 626 8.41 -4.04 -6.58
CA ASP A 626 7.62 -3.73 -5.38
C ASP A 626 6.11 -3.86 -5.65
N HIS A 627 5.67 -3.59 -6.89
CA HIS A 627 4.29 -3.83 -7.34
C HIS A 627 4.01 -5.30 -7.66
N LEU A 628 4.95 -6.04 -8.26
CA LEU A 628 4.81 -7.49 -8.47
C LEU A 628 4.73 -8.23 -7.13
N ASN A 629 5.58 -7.88 -6.15
CA ASN A 629 5.48 -8.39 -4.79
C ASN A 629 4.12 -8.07 -4.14
N ALA A 630 3.52 -6.91 -4.44
CA ALA A 630 2.22 -6.55 -3.91
C ALA A 630 1.08 -7.45 -4.42
N GLU A 631 1.11 -7.80 -5.71
CA GLU A 631 0.15 -8.72 -6.33
C GLU A 631 0.38 -10.19 -5.91
N ILE A 632 1.64 -10.60 -5.69
CA ILE A 632 1.97 -11.90 -5.09
C ILE A 632 1.51 -11.96 -3.63
N ALA A 633 1.66 -10.87 -2.87
CA ALA A 633 1.27 -10.80 -1.46
C ALA A 633 -0.24 -10.77 -1.21
N SER A 634 -1.00 -10.13 -2.11
CA SER A 634 -2.48 -10.15 -2.12
C SER A 634 -3.06 -11.43 -2.73
N GLY A 635 -2.22 -12.31 -3.29
CA GLY A 635 -2.64 -13.58 -3.88
C GLY A 635 -3.31 -13.45 -5.25
N THR A 636 -3.28 -12.27 -5.89
CA THR A 636 -3.77 -12.11 -7.27
C THR A 636 -2.80 -12.75 -8.27
N VAL A 637 -1.50 -12.83 -7.96
CA VAL A 637 -0.47 -13.48 -8.77
C VAL A 637 0.13 -14.68 -8.02
N THR A 638 -0.13 -15.87 -8.52
CA THR A 638 0.41 -17.15 -7.99
C THR A 638 1.44 -17.81 -8.91
N ASN A 639 1.59 -17.31 -10.14
CA ASN A 639 2.48 -17.87 -11.16
C ASN A 639 2.86 -16.84 -12.25
N VAL A 640 3.87 -17.17 -13.05
CA VAL A 640 4.40 -16.32 -14.13
C VAL A 640 3.35 -15.95 -15.18
N GLU A 641 2.44 -16.84 -15.56
CA GLU A 641 1.42 -16.55 -16.58
C GLU A 641 0.33 -15.59 -16.04
N GLU A 642 -0.01 -15.68 -14.76
CA GLU A 642 -0.84 -14.69 -14.07
C GLU A 642 -0.17 -13.32 -13.95
N ALA A 643 1.16 -13.27 -13.82
CA ALA A 643 1.93 -12.02 -13.81
C ALA A 643 2.00 -11.39 -15.22
N ILE A 644 2.23 -12.19 -16.26
CA ILE A 644 2.16 -11.74 -17.66
C ILE A 644 0.76 -11.20 -17.98
N ARG A 645 -0.29 -11.89 -17.53
CA ARG A 645 -1.67 -11.40 -17.66
C ARG A 645 -1.91 -10.14 -16.84
N TRP A 646 -1.40 -10.03 -15.61
CA TRP A 646 -1.52 -8.80 -14.81
C TRP A 646 -0.90 -7.58 -15.50
N LEU A 647 0.20 -7.75 -16.23
CA LEU A 647 0.79 -6.66 -16.99
C LEU A 647 -0.14 -6.13 -18.12
N THR A 648 -1.13 -6.89 -18.62
CA THR A 648 -2.07 -6.38 -19.66
C THR A 648 -2.90 -5.17 -19.20
N TYR A 649 -3.06 -4.98 -17.88
CA TYR A 649 -3.89 -3.92 -17.31
C TYR A 649 -3.09 -2.65 -16.95
N THR A 650 -1.79 -2.63 -17.27
CA THR A 650 -0.88 -1.50 -16.97
C THR A 650 -0.82 -0.51 -18.12
N TYR A 651 -0.51 0.75 -17.84
CA TYR A 651 -0.26 1.75 -18.87
C TYR A 651 1.08 1.47 -19.57
N LEU A 652 2.04 0.88 -18.85
CA LEU A 652 3.26 0.28 -19.40
C LEU A 652 2.97 -0.61 -20.61
N TYR A 653 2.01 -1.54 -20.52
CA TYR A 653 1.70 -2.45 -21.63
C TYR A 653 1.17 -1.71 -22.88
N VAL A 654 0.28 -0.74 -22.69
CA VAL A 654 -0.21 0.10 -23.79
C VAL A 654 0.95 0.85 -24.44
N ARG A 655 1.79 1.52 -23.63
CA ARG A 655 2.93 2.29 -24.14
C ARG A 655 4.02 1.44 -24.78
N MET A 656 4.28 0.23 -24.27
CA MET A 656 5.18 -0.74 -24.91
C MET A 656 4.68 -1.15 -26.31
N LYS A 657 3.37 -1.30 -26.54
CA LYS A 657 2.83 -1.58 -27.88
C LYS A 657 2.82 -0.37 -28.82
N LYS A 658 2.72 0.84 -28.28
CA LYS A 658 2.63 2.09 -29.07
C LYS A 658 4.00 2.73 -29.36
N ASN A 659 4.99 2.48 -28.51
CA ASN A 659 6.36 2.99 -28.63
C ASN A 659 7.40 1.93 -28.14
N PRO A 660 7.52 0.77 -28.82
CA PRO A 660 8.37 -0.34 -28.38
C PRO A 660 9.84 0.07 -28.14
N LEU A 661 10.37 0.95 -28.99
CA LEU A 661 11.77 1.40 -28.92
C LEU A 661 12.10 2.12 -27.60
N ALA A 662 11.17 2.88 -27.01
CA ALA A 662 11.38 3.54 -25.72
C ALA A 662 11.50 2.57 -24.54
N TYR A 663 11.04 1.32 -24.71
CA TYR A 663 11.05 0.26 -23.70
C TYR A 663 12.09 -0.83 -23.99
N GLY A 664 13.01 -0.61 -24.93
CA GLY A 664 14.03 -1.60 -25.30
C GLY A 664 13.43 -2.82 -25.97
N VAL A 665 12.45 -2.61 -26.86
CA VAL A 665 11.91 -3.58 -27.81
C VAL A 665 12.20 -3.06 -29.22
N THR A 666 12.90 -3.85 -30.03
CA THR A 666 13.18 -3.55 -31.43
C THR A 666 11.93 -3.72 -32.31
N GLN A 667 11.95 -3.16 -33.52
CA GLN A 667 10.84 -3.34 -34.47
C GLN A 667 10.72 -4.81 -34.94
N GLU A 668 11.82 -5.56 -34.96
CA GLU A 668 11.83 -6.99 -35.30
C GLU A 668 11.22 -7.85 -34.18
N GLU A 669 11.55 -7.58 -32.91
CA GLU A 669 10.88 -8.18 -31.75
C GLU A 669 9.39 -7.82 -31.72
N HIS A 670 9.01 -6.58 -31.99
CA HIS A 670 7.59 -6.20 -31.99
C HIS A 670 6.79 -6.83 -33.15
N ALA A 671 7.41 -7.00 -34.33
CA ALA A 671 6.79 -7.68 -35.46
C ALA A 671 6.60 -9.20 -35.23
N THR A 672 7.43 -9.81 -34.37
CA THR A 672 7.37 -11.24 -34.03
C THR A 672 6.55 -11.53 -32.76
N ASP A 673 6.47 -10.58 -31.83
CA ASP A 673 5.62 -10.62 -30.62
C ASP A 673 4.72 -9.36 -30.53
N PRO A 674 3.65 -9.24 -31.35
CA PRO A 674 2.82 -8.03 -31.39
C PRO A 674 2.04 -7.75 -30.09
N ASP A 675 1.81 -8.77 -29.28
CA ASP A 675 1.21 -8.66 -27.95
C ASP A 675 2.25 -8.67 -26.82
N LEU A 676 3.55 -8.66 -27.11
CA LEU A 676 4.63 -8.53 -26.14
C LEU A 676 4.54 -9.57 -25.00
N VAL A 677 4.11 -10.79 -25.30
CA VAL A 677 3.98 -11.92 -24.38
C VAL A 677 5.34 -12.34 -23.84
N ASP A 678 6.32 -12.54 -24.72
CA ASP A 678 7.67 -12.95 -24.33
C ASP A 678 8.46 -11.79 -23.73
N LYS A 679 8.23 -10.55 -24.17
CA LYS A 679 8.82 -9.38 -23.48
C LYS A 679 8.29 -9.22 -22.05
N ARG A 680 7.00 -9.45 -21.82
CA ARG A 680 6.42 -9.47 -20.46
C ARG A 680 6.94 -10.66 -19.65
N ARG A 681 7.13 -11.82 -20.28
CA ARG A 681 7.76 -13.00 -19.65
C ARG A 681 9.20 -12.71 -19.22
N GLU A 682 10.00 -12.03 -20.06
CA GLU A 682 11.36 -11.58 -19.72
C GLU A 682 11.36 -10.70 -18.45
N LEU A 683 10.53 -9.65 -18.43
CA LEU A 683 10.41 -8.73 -17.29
C LEU A 683 9.94 -9.46 -16.01
N VAL A 684 8.91 -10.30 -16.10
CA VAL A 684 8.40 -11.09 -14.96
C VAL A 684 9.48 -12.03 -14.43
N LEU A 685 10.17 -12.78 -15.30
CA LEU A 685 11.22 -13.72 -14.88
C LEU A 685 12.43 -13.00 -14.27
N ARG A 686 12.78 -11.81 -14.76
CA ARG A 686 13.82 -10.96 -14.19
C ARG A 686 13.45 -10.54 -12.76
N PHE A 687 12.28 -9.93 -12.57
CA PHE A 687 11.91 -9.38 -11.27
C PHE A 687 11.47 -10.44 -10.25
N ALA A 688 10.94 -11.59 -10.70
CA ALA A 688 10.73 -12.75 -9.84
C ALA A 688 12.04 -13.28 -9.23
N ARG A 689 13.15 -13.26 -9.99
CA ARG A 689 14.49 -13.62 -9.47
C ARG A 689 15.02 -12.58 -8.46
N THR A 690 14.78 -11.29 -8.69
CA THR A 690 15.10 -10.23 -7.71
C THR A 690 14.34 -10.45 -6.40
N LEU A 691 13.04 -10.69 -6.46
CA LEU A 691 12.21 -10.91 -5.26
C LEU A 691 12.53 -12.22 -4.52
N ASP A 692 13.00 -13.26 -5.23
CA ASP A 692 13.48 -14.51 -4.65
C ASP A 692 14.84 -14.32 -3.94
N ALA A 693 15.78 -13.60 -4.57
CA ALA A 693 17.06 -13.21 -3.96
C ALA A 693 16.87 -12.34 -2.70
N ALA A 694 15.96 -11.37 -2.75
CA ALA A 694 15.52 -10.55 -1.62
C ALA A 694 14.68 -11.32 -0.58
N ARG A 695 14.41 -12.63 -0.79
CA ARG A 695 13.60 -13.51 0.07
C ARG A 695 12.16 -13.02 0.32
N MET A 696 11.63 -12.19 -0.57
CA MET A 696 10.27 -11.62 -0.54
C MET A 696 9.24 -12.58 -1.17
N SER A 697 9.66 -13.27 -2.23
CA SER A 697 8.93 -14.42 -2.80
C SER A 697 9.75 -15.71 -2.67
N ARG A 698 9.11 -16.84 -2.92
CA ARG A 698 9.73 -18.09 -3.35
C ARG A 698 9.32 -18.34 -4.80
N PHE A 699 10.28 -18.39 -5.70
CA PHE A 699 10.05 -18.58 -7.13
C PHE A 699 10.60 -19.93 -7.62
N ASN A 700 9.70 -20.82 -8.05
CA ASN A 700 10.10 -22.10 -8.64
C ASN A 700 10.28 -21.93 -10.16
N HIS A 701 11.53 -22.00 -10.62
CA HIS A 701 11.89 -21.84 -12.04
C HIS A 701 11.32 -22.94 -12.97
N VAL A 702 10.92 -24.11 -12.43
CA VAL A 702 10.43 -25.25 -13.21
C VAL A 702 8.91 -25.21 -13.39
N SER A 703 8.16 -24.88 -12.31
CA SER A 703 6.69 -24.78 -12.36
C SER A 703 6.17 -23.38 -12.69
N GLY A 704 7.04 -22.36 -12.68
CA GLY A 704 6.64 -20.96 -12.81
C GLY A 704 5.86 -20.42 -11.60
N SER A 705 5.76 -21.15 -10.49
CA SER A 705 4.95 -20.76 -9.34
C SER A 705 5.65 -19.73 -8.45
N LEU A 706 4.88 -18.74 -8.01
CA LEU A 706 5.29 -17.63 -7.16
C LEU A 706 4.51 -17.70 -5.83
N ALA A 707 5.21 -17.85 -4.71
CA ALA A 707 4.61 -17.84 -3.38
C ALA A 707 5.17 -16.70 -2.53
N VAL A 708 4.32 -15.94 -1.84
CA VAL A 708 4.77 -14.87 -0.95
C VAL A 708 5.48 -15.43 0.29
N THR A 709 6.52 -14.75 0.78
CA THR A 709 7.05 -14.96 2.13
C THR A 709 6.43 -13.98 3.13
N ASP A 710 6.57 -14.25 4.41
CA ASP A 710 6.21 -13.30 5.47
C ASP A 710 6.93 -11.94 5.34
N VAL A 711 8.16 -11.94 4.80
CA VAL A 711 8.93 -10.71 4.54
C VAL A 711 8.32 -9.95 3.36
N GLY A 712 8.01 -10.62 2.24
CA GLY A 712 7.36 -9.99 1.09
C GLY A 712 5.96 -9.45 1.40
N ARG A 713 5.16 -10.19 2.19
CA ARG A 713 3.86 -9.73 2.68
C ARG A 713 3.99 -8.50 3.57
N THR A 714 4.94 -8.50 4.50
CA THR A 714 5.21 -7.34 5.35
C THR A 714 5.67 -6.13 4.52
N ALA A 715 6.59 -6.33 3.59
CA ALA A 715 7.06 -5.26 2.69
C ALA A 715 5.91 -4.65 1.86
N SER A 716 5.01 -5.48 1.32
CA SER A 716 3.79 -5.03 0.63
C SER A 716 2.89 -4.20 1.57
N HIS A 717 2.63 -4.71 2.78
CA HIS A 717 1.76 -4.08 3.77
C HIS A 717 2.27 -2.73 4.31
N PHE A 718 3.59 -2.53 4.38
CA PHE A 718 4.21 -1.30 4.91
C PHE A 718 4.90 -0.45 3.84
N TYR A 719 4.72 -0.80 2.55
CA TYR A 719 5.22 -0.08 1.38
C TYR A 719 6.76 0.03 1.35
N ILE A 720 7.44 -1.02 1.81
CA ILE A 720 8.91 -1.09 1.90
C ILE A 720 9.49 -1.50 0.55
N ARG A 721 10.54 -0.81 0.08
CA ARG A 721 11.26 -1.18 -1.15
C ARG A 721 12.01 -2.50 -0.99
N HIS A 722 12.09 -3.32 -2.04
CA HIS A 722 12.93 -4.52 -2.05
C HIS A 722 14.40 -4.24 -1.71
N GLU A 723 14.98 -3.13 -2.19
CA GLU A 723 16.33 -2.66 -1.83
C GLU A 723 16.54 -2.54 -0.30
N SER A 724 15.51 -2.09 0.43
CA SER A 724 15.54 -1.99 1.88
C SER A 724 15.46 -3.37 2.52
N VAL A 725 14.64 -4.28 1.97
CA VAL A 725 14.53 -5.67 2.44
C VAL A 725 15.82 -6.45 2.23
N GLU A 726 16.57 -6.21 1.15
CA GLU A 726 17.89 -6.77 0.93
C GLU A 726 18.86 -6.37 2.05
N ARG A 727 18.99 -5.06 2.33
CA ARG A 727 19.79 -4.54 3.47
C ARG A 727 19.31 -5.08 4.82
N PHE A 728 18.00 -5.23 5.02
CA PHE A 728 17.46 -5.82 6.24
C PHE A 728 17.80 -7.31 6.37
N ASN A 729 17.89 -8.06 5.27
CA ASN A 729 18.34 -9.46 5.29
C ASN A 729 19.84 -9.59 5.59
N GLU A 730 20.65 -8.60 5.24
CA GLU A 730 22.09 -8.54 5.54
C GLU A 730 22.35 -8.15 7.01
N LEU A 731 21.61 -7.16 7.54
CA LEU A 731 21.92 -6.53 8.82
C LEU A 731 21.09 -7.05 10.02
N LEU A 732 19.94 -7.73 9.80
CA LEU A 732 19.09 -8.22 10.89
C LEU A 732 19.60 -9.53 11.52
N ALA A 733 20.02 -9.45 12.79
CA ALA A 733 20.33 -10.59 13.66
C ALA A 733 19.31 -10.74 14.82
N PRO A 734 19.23 -11.91 15.50
CA PRO A 734 18.30 -12.12 16.62
C PRO A 734 18.61 -11.23 17.84
N SER A 735 19.90 -11.12 18.18
CA SER A 735 20.42 -10.44 19.36
C SER A 735 20.87 -9.00 19.05
N LEU A 736 20.07 -8.25 18.28
CA LEU A 736 20.34 -6.84 18.02
C LEU A 736 19.91 -5.98 19.21
N ASP A 737 20.86 -5.21 19.73
CA ASP A 737 20.61 -4.17 20.72
C ASP A 737 19.95 -2.93 20.10
N VAL A 738 19.62 -1.94 20.93
CA VAL A 738 19.01 -0.68 20.48
C VAL A 738 19.90 0.07 19.47
N ILE A 739 21.23 0.02 19.60
CA ILE A 739 22.16 0.66 18.67
C ILE A 739 22.09 -0.01 17.29
N GLY A 740 22.14 -1.35 17.26
CA GLY A 740 21.97 -2.15 16.06
C GLY A 740 20.62 -1.90 15.39
N CYS A 741 19.51 -1.99 16.14
CA CYS A 741 18.16 -1.73 15.62
C CYS A 741 18.01 -0.33 15.03
N MET A 742 18.54 0.71 15.69
CA MET A 742 18.55 2.07 15.16
C MET A 742 19.39 2.18 13.87
N HIS A 743 20.54 1.52 13.78
CA HIS A 743 21.36 1.55 12.57
C HIS A 743 20.66 0.87 11.39
N VAL A 744 20.07 -0.32 11.57
CA VAL A 744 19.29 -1.01 10.51
C VAL A 744 18.15 -0.14 10.00
N LEU A 745 17.39 0.48 10.90
CA LEU A 745 16.29 1.40 10.54
C LEU A 745 16.79 2.58 9.70
N CYS A 746 17.91 3.20 10.10
CA CYS A 746 18.44 4.38 9.41
C CYS A 746 19.11 4.07 8.06
N SER A 747 19.55 2.83 7.84
CA SER A 747 20.15 2.34 6.59
C SER A 747 19.11 1.93 5.52
N ALA A 748 17.81 2.11 5.77
CA ALA A 748 16.75 1.81 4.81
C ALA A 748 16.84 2.66 3.53
N GLY A 749 16.49 2.06 2.38
CA GLY A 749 16.51 2.72 1.05
C GLY A 749 15.57 3.91 0.95
N GLU A 750 14.50 3.94 1.75
CA GLU A 750 13.61 5.08 1.97
C GLU A 750 14.35 6.39 2.32
N PHE A 751 15.57 6.31 2.86
CA PHE A 751 16.32 7.49 3.31
C PHE A 751 17.52 7.84 2.43
N ALA A 752 17.78 7.12 1.33
CA ALA A 752 18.98 7.29 0.51
C ALA A 752 19.13 8.70 -0.11
N ASP A 753 18.02 9.41 -0.30
CA ASP A 753 17.98 10.77 -0.85
C ASP A 753 18.35 11.86 0.18
N LEU A 754 18.39 11.52 1.48
CA LEU A 754 18.69 12.44 2.58
C LEU A 754 20.21 12.67 2.75
N ARG A 755 20.90 12.98 1.64
CA ARG A 755 22.34 13.26 1.62
C ARG A 755 22.69 14.43 2.56
N CYS A 756 23.90 14.40 3.11
CA CYS A 756 24.43 15.51 3.89
C CYS A 756 24.72 16.73 3.01
N ARG A 757 24.74 17.93 3.59
CA ARG A 757 25.03 19.21 2.92
C ARG A 757 26.10 19.94 3.73
N GLU A 758 27.04 20.62 3.07
CA GLU A 758 28.19 21.24 3.75
C GLU A 758 27.76 22.21 4.85
N GLU A 759 26.67 22.98 4.62
CA GLU A 759 26.11 23.92 5.59
C GLU A 759 25.39 23.28 6.79
N GLU A 760 25.25 21.95 6.82
CA GLU A 760 24.57 21.20 7.88
C GLU A 760 25.55 20.46 8.82
N ILE A 761 26.80 20.23 8.40
CA ILE A 761 27.74 19.35 9.10
C ILE A 761 28.03 19.82 10.53
N GLU A 762 28.26 21.11 10.76
CA GLU A 762 28.54 21.64 12.11
C GLU A 762 27.34 21.47 13.07
N GLU A 763 26.11 21.66 12.58
CA GLU A 763 24.90 21.41 13.38
C GLU A 763 24.73 19.90 13.65
N LEU A 764 24.96 19.04 12.65
CA LEU A 764 24.85 17.59 12.79
C LEU A 764 25.91 16.99 13.72
N GLU A 765 27.18 17.39 13.64
CA GLU A 765 28.22 16.95 14.58
C GLU A 765 27.89 17.34 16.04
N LYS A 766 27.36 18.55 16.23
CA LYS A 766 26.96 19.05 17.53
C LYS A 766 25.74 18.31 18.09
N MET A 767 24.80 17.93 17.23
CA MET A 767 23.66 17.09 17.55
C MET A 767 24.06 15.63 17.82
N MET A 768 25.06 15.10 17.11
CA MET A 768 25.59 13.73 17.31
C MET A 768 26.20 13.57 18.70
N LYS A 769 26.93 14.58 19.19
CA LYS A 769 27.46 14.67 20.56
C LYS A 769 26.36 14.78 21.64
N ALA A 770 25.09 14.95 21.24
CA ALA A 770 23.92 15.09 22.12
C ALA A 770 22.88 13.96 21.97
N CYS A 771 23.20 12.90 21.21
CA CYS A 771 22.40 11.67 21.11
C CYS A 771 22.41 10.85 22.41
N ARG A 772 21.40 10.00 22.64
CA ARG A 772 21.31 9.10 23.82
C ARG A 772 22.13 7.82 23.62
N PHE A 773 22.16 7.32 22.39
CA PHE A 773 22.87 6.11 21.97
C PHE A 773 23.96 6.44 20.94
N ARG A 774 25.06 5.67 20.94
CA ARG A 774 26.17 5.86 19.99
C ARG A 774 25.69 5.62 18.55
N VAL A 775 25.93 6.59 17.66
CA VAL A 775 25.71 6.41 16.22
C VAL A 775 26.90 5.65 15.61
N PRO A 776 26.71 4.53 14.88
CA PRO A 776 27.83 3.80 14.27
C PRO A 776 28.43 4.46 13.03
N SER A 777 27.59 5.13 12.22
CA SER A 777 27.93 5.83 10.98
C SER A 777 28.45 7.25 11.20
N THR A 778 29.15 7.81 10.20
CA THR A 778 29.50 9.24 10.15
C THR A 778 28.30 10.12 9.75
N VAL A 779 28.38 11.43 9.98
CA VAL A 779 27.31 12.38 9.56
C VAL A 779 27.25 12.61 8.05
N ASP A 780 28.30 12.23 7.31
CA ASP A 780 28.35 12.32 5.85
C ASP A 780 27.50 11.23 5.19
N GLU A 781 27.42 10.06 5.82
CA GLU A 781 26.49 8.99 5.44
C GLU A 781 25.05 9.39 5.78
N TYR A 782 24.13 9.20 4.82
CA TYR A 782 22.70 9.45 5.03
C TYR A 782 22.16 8.69 6.27
N ALA A 783 22.62 7.45 6.49
CA ALA A 783 22.23 6.65 7.66
C ALA A 783 22.66 7.28 9.00
N GLY A 784 23.86 7.88 9.07
CA GLY A 784 24.30 8.59 10.26
C GLY A 784 23.57 9.92 10.46
N LYS A 785 23.37 10.70 9.40
CA LYS A 785 22.54 11.92 9.43
C LYS A 785 21.10 11.61 9.91
N VAL A 786 20.48 10.56 9.40
CA VAL A 786 19.13 10.12 9.83
C VAL A 786 19.11 9.71 11.30
N ASN A 787 20.08 8.92 11.75
CA ASN A 787 20.17 8.46 13.13
C ASN A 787 20.33 9.64 14.11
N VAL A 788 21.23 10.60 13.81
CA VAL A 788 21.42 11.82 14.60
C VAL A 788 20.14 12.65 14.70
N LEU A 789 19.45 12.88 13.58
CA LEU A 789 18.20 13.63 13.55
C LEU A 789 17.07 12.92 14.31
N LEU A 790 16.93 11.61 14.14
CA LEU A 790 15.94 10.79 14.84
C LEU A 790 16.15 10.84 16.36
N GLN A 791 17.34 10.50 16.85
CA GLN A 791 17.63 10.48 18.28
C GLN A 791 17.45 11.84 18.97
N ASN A 792 17.82 12.93 18.30
CA ASN A 792 17.63 14.27 18.86
C ASN A 792 16.13 14.60 19.01
N VAL A 793 15.32 14.23 18.02
CA VAL A 793 13.87 14.47 18.04
C VAL A 793 13.16 13.66 19.13
N LEU A 794 13.52 12.39 19.33
CA LEU A 794 13.06 11.57 20.46
C LEU A 794 13.47 12.17 21.81
N SER A 795 14.58 12.91 21.84
CA SER A 795 15.07 13.67 23.01
C SER A 795 14.50 15.09 23.11
N GLY A 796 13.41 15.41 22.39
CA GLY A 796 12.77 16.73 22.34
C GLY A 796 13.58 17.84 21.65
N LYS A 797 14.82 17.57 21.21
CA LYS A 797 15.72 18.54 20.57
C LYS A 797 15.34 18.68 19.09
N ARG A 798 15.24 19.93 18.60
CA ARG A 798 14.97 20.23 17.19
C ARG A 798 16.16 20.94 16.55
N PRO A 799 16.53 20.61 15.30
CA PRO A 799 17.54 21.37 14.55
C PRO A 799 17.07 22.81 14.30
N ARG A 800 18.02 23.71 14.07
CA ARG A 800 17.78 25.13 13.77
C ARG A 800 17.59 25.35 12.27
N SER A 801 18.35 24.66 11.43
CA SER A 801 18.23 24.82 9.98
C SER A 801 16.89 24.29 9.46
N PHE A 802 16.20 25.12 8.65
CA PHE A 802 14.93 24.73 8.00
C PHE A 802 15.06 23.52 7.06
N THR A 803 16.25 23.26 6.53
CA THR A 803 16.51 22.05 5.72
C THR A 803 16.52 20.80 6.60
N LEU A 804 17.25 20.82 7.72
CA LEU A 804 17.25 19.73 8.70
C LEU A 804 15.87 19.54 9.35
N ILE A 805 15.10 20.59 9.60
CA ILE A 805 13.69 20.47 10.05
C ILE A 805 12.84 19.75 8.98
N SER A 806 13.05 20.04 7.69
CA SER A 806 12.37 19.35 6.58
C SER A 806 12.75 17.87 6.53
N ASP A 807 14.04 17.57 6.62
CA ASP A 807 14.57 16.19 6.58
C ASP A 807 14.09 15.39 7.81
N THR A 808 14.12 15.98 9.01
CA THR A 808 13.50 15.44 10.25
C THR A 808 12.04 15.05 10.05
N ASN A 809 11.22 15.91 9.43
CA ASN A 809 9.80 15.62 9.25
C ASN A 809 9.56 14.46 8.27
N TYR A 810 10.43 14.29 7.27
CA TYR A 810 10.40 13.14 6.36
C TYR A 810 10.83 11.84 7.07
N ILE A 811 11.84 11.92 7.94
CA ILE A 811 12.30 10.80 8.77
C ILE A 811 11.18 10.33 9.70
N LEU A 812 10.45 11.23 10.37
CA LEU A 812 9.30 10.86 11.19
C LEU A 812 8.19 10.19 10.36
N GLN A 813 7.83 10.74 9.20
CA GLN A 813 6.74 10.22 8.35
C GLN A 813 7.02 8.83 7.75
N ASN A 814 8.28 8.43 7.60
CA ASN A 814 8.65 7.09 7.10
C ASN A 814 9.16 6.16 8.21
N GLY A 815 9.76 6.70 9.27
CA GLY A 815 10.39 5.93 10.35
C GLY A 815 9.41 5.00 11.06
N GLY A 816 8.19 5.45 11.38
CA GLY A 816 7.17 4.62 12.03
C GLY A 816 6.78 3.40 11.18
N ARG A 817 6.51 3.59 9.87
CA ARG A 817 6.16 2.46 8.98
C ARG A 817 7.31 1.48 8.77
N VAL A 818 8.56 1.96 8.69
CA VAL A 818 9.74 1.09 8.55
C VAL A 818 10.04 0.35 9.86
N ALA A 819 9.94 1.02 11.01
CA ALA A 819 10.08 0.40 12.33
C ALA A 819 9.01 -0.68 12.58
N ARG A 820 7.73 -0.42 12.25
CA ARG A 820 6.67 -1.43 12.34
C ARG A 820 6.88 -2.60 11.38
N ALA A 821 7.45 -2.36 10.19
CA ALA A 821 7.81 -3.45 9.27
C ALA A 821 8.96 -4.33 9.80
N LEU A 822 10.01 -3.71 10.36
CA LEU A 822 11.12 -4.42 11.00
C LEU A 822 10.66 -5.21 12.22
N PHE A 823 9.76 -4.64 13.03
CA PHE A 823 9.06 -5.32 14.11
C PHE A 823 8.33 -6.58 13.63
N GLU A 824 7.46 -6.48 12.61
CA GLU A 824 6.71 -7.61 12.06
C GLU A 824 7.63 -8.71 11.49
N ILE A 825 8.74 -8.32 10.87
CA ILE A 825 9.77 -9.27 10.39
C ILE A 825 10.42 -10.01 11.56
N CYS A 826 10.83 -9.31 12.62
CA CYS A 826 11.44 -9.92 13.81
C CYS A 826 10.45 -10.80 14.59
N LEU A 827 9.20 -10.37 14.74
CA LEU A 827 8.12 -11.12 15.38
C LEU A 827 7.90 -12.48 14.67
N ARG A 828 7.79 -12.48 13.34
CA ARG A 828 7.58 -13.68 12.53
C ARG A 828 8.82 -14.59 12.43
N LYS A 829 10.02 -14.03 12.58
CA LYS A 829 11.27 -14.79 12.78
C LYS A 829 11.37 -15.41 14.19
N GLY A 830 10.51 -14.98 15.12
CA GLY A 830 10.49 -15.45 16.50
C GLY A 830 11.60 -14.83 17.37
N TRP A 831 11.99 -13.59 17.09
CA TRP A 831 13.09 -12.86 17.75
C TRP A 831 12.51 -11.77 18.70
N PRO A 832 12.12 -12.10 19.93
CA PRO A 832 11.37 -11.21 20.83
C PRO A 832 12.15 -9.95 21.20
N ASN A 833 13.45 -10.05 21.49
CA ASN A 833 14.30 -8.91 21.87
C ASN A 833 14.37 -7.85 20.75
N ALA A 834 14.74 -8.26 19.55
CA ALA A 834 14.73 -7.38 18.37
C ALA A 834 13.32 -6.84 18.05
N ALA A 835 12.27 -7.66 18.19
CA ALA A 835 10.89 -7.23 17.97
C ALA A 835 10.46 -6.15 19.00
N PHE A 836 10.71 -6.37 20.29
CA PHE A 836 10.42 -5.41 21.37
C PHE A 836 11.15 -4.08 21.14
N ASN A 837 12.43 -4.14 20.75
CA ASN A 837 13.21 -2.95 20.40
C ASN A 837 12.58 -2.19 19.21
N TYR A 838 12.19 -2.86 18.11
CA TYR A 838 11.53 -2.19 16.98
C TYR A 838 10.13 -1.67 17.29
N LEU A 839 9.35 -2.37 18.13
CA LEU A 839 8.02 -1.91 18.56
C LEU A 839 8.14 -0.63 19.40
N ASN A 840 9.10 -0.59 20.33
CA ASN A 840 9.37 0.59 21.15
C ASN A 840 9.98 1.75 20.33
N ILE A 841 10.82 1.46 19.32
CA ILE A 841 11.27 2.48 18.35
C ILE A 841 10.09 3.04 17.54
N CYS A 842 9.15 2.20 17.09
CA CYS A 842 7.94 2.64 16.38
C CYS A 842 7.09 3.57 17.25
N LYS A 843 6.67 3.10 18.43
CA LYS A 843 5.91 3.90 19.40
C LYS A 843 6.62 5.22 19.74
N GLY A 844 7.94 5.17 19.94
CA GLY A 844 8.77 6.32 20.25
C GLY A 844 8.80 7.34 19.11
N ILE A 845 8.86 6.91 17.85
CA ILE A 845 8.73 7.80 16.68
C ILE A 845 7.35 8.45 16.62
N ASP A 846 6.29 7.67 16.86
CA ASP A 846 4.90 8.13 16.77
C ASP A 846 4.54 9.12 17.91
N ARG A 847 5.00 8.87 19.14
CA ARG A 847 4.82 9.74 20.33
C ARG A 847 5.88 10.83 20.47
N GLN A 848 7.02 10.70 19.79
CA GLN A 848 8.19 11.59 19.83
C GLN A 848 8.87 11.68 21.21
N CYS A 849 8.99 10.54 21.89
CA CYS A 849 9.68 10.37 23.18
C CYS A 849 10.44 9.03 23.25
N TRP A 850 11.26 8.81 24.28
CA TRP A 850 11.91 7.53 24.53
C TRP A 850 11.07 6.62 25.44
N TRP A 851 11.16 5.31 25.22
CA TRP A 851 10.65 4.26 26.12
C TRP A 851 11.51 4.02 27.37
N THR A 852 12.47 4.92 27.62
CA THR A 852 13.34 4.94 28.82
C THR A 852 13.20 6.26 29.60
N ASP A 853 12.19 7.06 29.25
CA ASP A 853 11.73 8.26 29.96
C ASP A 853 10.37 7.92 30.61
N THR A 854 9.88 8.73 31.56
CA THR A 854 8.67 8.34 32.32
C THR A 854 7.41 8.32 31.42
N PRO A 855 6.60 7.24 31.43
CA PRO A 855 5.38 7.14 30.62
C PRO A 855 4.40 8.30 30.83
N LEU A 856 4.41 8.90 32.03
CA LEU A 856 3.61 10.05 32.43
C LEU A 856 3.80 11.29 31.53
N GLY A 857 4.94 11.40 30.82
CA GLY A 857 5.17 12.48 29.85
C GLY A 857 4.15 12.49 28.70
N GLN A 858 3.54 11.35 28.37
CA GLN A 858 2.59 11.20 27.25
C GLN A 858 1.25 11.92 27.48
N PHE A 859 0.87 12.20 28.73
CA PHE A 859 -0.35 12.96 29.03
C PHE A 859 -0.22 14.45 28.69
N GLY A 860 1.00 15.00 28.71
CA GLY A 860 1.29 16.40 28.40
C GLY A 860 0.87 17.42 29.47
N GLU A 861 0.40 16.97 30.65
CA GLU A 861 -0.13 17.85 31.70
C GLU A 861 0.89 18.19 32.80
N LEU A 862 1.98 17.42 32.89
CA LEU A 862 3.03 17.60 33.90
C LEU A 862 4.16 18.51 33.39
N PRO A 863 4.66 19.46 34.21
CA PRO A 863 5.86 20.24 33.88
C PRO A 863 7.10 19.36 33.73
N TYR A 864 8.03 19.77 32.85
CA TYR A 864 9.31 19.09 32.64
C TYR A 864 10.11 18.89 33.95
N ASP A 865 10.11 19.88 34.84
CA ASP A 865 10.77 19.81 36.15
C ASP A 865 10.09 18.88 37.16
N VAL A 866 8.91 18.34 36.85
CA VAL A 866 8.25 17.27 37.63
C VAL A 866 8.62 15.91 37.03
N LEU A 867 8.44 15.75 35.71
CA LEU A 867 8.81 14.54 34.97
C LEU A 867 10.28 14.16 35.22
N ARG A 868 11.20 15.12 35.08
CA ARG A 868 12.62 14.90 35.35
C ARG A 868 12.91 14.43 36.78
N LYS A 869 12.17 14.88 37.79
CA LYS A 869 12.39 14.43 39.18
C LYS A 869 11.89 13.01 39.43
N ILE A 870 10.86 12.59 38.70
CA ILE A 870 10.37 11.20 38.70
C ILE A 870 11.44 10.30 38.07
N GLU A 871 12.06 10.76 36.96
CA GLU A 871 13.17 10.08 36.27
C GLU A 871 14.47 10.04 37.08
N ASP A 872 14.92 11.19 37.62
CA ASP A 872 16.07 11.34 38.54
C ASP A 872 15.88 10.51 39.84
N LYS A 873 14.67 9.97 40.08
CA LYS A 873 14.32 9.08 41.20
C LYS A 873 13.94 7.66 40.80
N GLN A 874 13.87 7.34 39.50
CA GLN A 874 13.48 6.03 38.97
C GLN A 874 12.14 5.52 39.53
N LEU A 875 11.17 6.43 39.70
CA LEU A 875 9.81 6.07 40.12
C LEU A 875 9.00 5.58 38.92
N ASP A 876 8.43 4.37 39.04
CA ASP A 876 7.44 3.83 38.12
C ASP A 876 6.00 4.14 38.56
N ALA A 877 5.02 3.66 37.79
CA ALA A 877 3.60 3.90 38.06
C ALA A 877 3.14 3.29 39.40
N PHE A 878 3.59 2.06 39.71
CA PHE A 878 3.18 1.31 40.89
C PHE A 878 3.73 1.95 42.17
N ALA A 879 5.02 2.31 42.19
CA ALA A 879 5.63 3.04 43.30
C ALA A 879 5.00 4.42 43.55
N ILE A 880 4.45 5.07 42.51
CA ILE A 880 3.69 6.32 42.66
C ILE A 880 2.30 6.09 43.28
N LEU A 881 1.66 4.94 43.01
CA LEU A 881 0.35 4.57 43.55
C LEU A 881 0.42 3.99 44.98
N ASP A 882 1.55 3.38 45.36
CA ASP A 882 1.83 2.96 46.73
C ASP A 882 2.14 4.14 47.68
N MET A 883 2.49 5.32 47.14
CA MET A 883 2.80 6.53 47.92
C MET A 883 1.57 7.44 48.07
N THR A 884 1.40 8.05 49.25
CA THR A 884 0.37 9.09 49.43
C THR A 884 0.69 10.34 48.61
N GLU A 885 -0.33 11.13 48.25
CA GLU A 885 -0.12 12.42 47.55
C GLU A 885 0.85 13.37 48.30
N SER A 886 0.90 13.30 49.63
CA SER A 886 1.84 14.08 50.44
C SER A 886 3.29 13.68 50.16
N GLU A 887 3.56 12.37 50.06
CA GLU A 887 4.88 11.79 49.81
C GLU A 887 5.30 12.00 48.34
N VAL A 888 4.41 11.71 47.39
CA VAL A 888 4.62 12.05 45.96
C VAL A 888 4.99 13.53 45.82
N GLY A 889 4.24 14.41 46.47
CA GLY A 889 4.47 15.86 46.49
C GLY A 889 5.81 16.28 47.10
N ALA A 890 6.27 15.57 48.14
CA ALA A 890 7.57 15.78 48.75
C ALA A 890 8.72 15.32 47.83
N VAL A 891 8.58 14.17 47.17
CA VAL A 891 9.60 13.62 46.26
C VAL A 891 9.77 14.50 45.01
N VAL A 892 8.67 14.92 44.37
CA VAL A 892 8.72 15.88 43.25
C VAL A 892 8.96 17.34 43.70
N ARG A 893 9.04 17.58 45.02
CA ARG A 893 9.21 18.90 45.66
C ARG A 893 8.19 19.93 45.17
N GLN A 894 6.96 19.49 44.90
CA GLN A 894 5.88 20.31 44.32
C GLN A 894 4.52 19.68 44.66
N HIS A 895 4.05 19.89 45.90
CA HIS A 895 2.78 19.32 46.38
C HIS A 895 1.56 19.68 45.50
N SER A 896 1.56 20.84 44.83
CA SER A 896 0.49 21.23 43.89
C SER A 896 0.40 20.38 42.62
N ALA A 897 1.42 19.57 42.30
CA ALA A 897 1.39 18.61 41.21
C ALA A 897 1.06 17.18 41.67
N ALA A 898 1.00 16.91 42.97
CA ALA A 898 1.06 15.55 43.49
C ALA A 898 -0.17 14.70 43.17
N GLY A 899 -1.38 15.21 43.45
CA GLY A 899 -2.62 14.54 43.06
C GLY A 899 -2.78 14.37 41.54
N ILE A 900 -2.18 15.27 40.75
CA ILE A 900 -2.11 15.11 39.28
C ILE A 900 -1.18 13.94 38.92
N VAL A 901 0.03 13.88 39.48
CA VAL A 901 0.98 12.78 39.26
C VAL A 901 0.37 11.43 39.66
N HIS A 902 -0.26 11.34 40.83
CA HIS A 902 -0.92 10.13 41.33
C HIS A 902 -2.14 9.75 40.44
N SER A 903 -2.99 10.72 40.09
CA SER A 903 -4.13 10.47 39.19
C SER A 903 -3.71 10.06 37.77
N LEU A 904 -2.57 10.52 37.26
CA LEU A 904 -2.05 10.14 35.94
C LEU A 904 -1.36 8.78 35.97
N ALA A 905 -0.68 8.41 37.07
CA ALA A 905 -0.16 7.06 37.26
C ALA A 905 -1.30 6.03 37.26
N GLY A 906 -2.39 6.32 37.99
CA GLY A 906 -3.61 5.50 37.99
C GLY A 906 -4.42 5.52 36.67
N MET A 907 -3.97 6.26 35.66
CA MET A 907 -4.51 6.26 34.29
C MET A 907 -3.55 5.62 33.27
N LEU A 908 -2.37 5.13 33.66
CA LEU A 908 -1.51 4.37 32.74
C LEU A 908 -2.13 2.99 32.50
N PRO A 909 -2.29 2.53 31.24
CA PRO A 909 -3.16 1.40 30.92
C PRO A 909 -2.51 0.02 31.15
N HIS A 910 -2.17 -0.26 32.41
CA HIS A 910 -1.63 -1.54 32.88
C HIS A 910 -2.71 -2.64 32.98
N LEU A 911 -2.30 -3.90 32.89
CA LEU A 911 -3.17 -5.06 32.95
C LEU A 911 -2.82 -6.02 34.11
N TYR A 912 -3.83 -6.36 34.89
CA TYR A 912 -3.75 -7.49 35.80
C TYR A 912 -3.69 -8.79 34.99
N MET A 913 -2.68 -9.63 35.27
CA MET A 913 -2.47 -10.91 34.59
C MET A 913 -2.27 -12.07 35.55
N GLU A 914 -3.03 -13.16 35.36
CA GLU A 914 -2.82 -14.44 36.06
C GLU A 914 -2.72 -15.59 35.04
N ALA A 915 -1.57 -16.26 34.94
CA ALA A 915 -1.37 -17.41 34.06
C ALA A 915 -1.43 -18.74 34.83
N ARG A 916 -2.27 -19.67 34.34
CA ARG A 916 -2.39 -21.05 34.84
C ARG A 916 -2.00 -22.04 33.75
N THR A 917 -1.24 -23.08 34.10
CA THR A 917 -0.73 -24.05 33.13
C THR A 917 -1.20 -25.48 33.41
N GLN A 918 -1.43 -26.23 32.33
CA GLN A 918 -1.92 -27.61 32.37
C GLN A 918 -1.13 -28.45 31.35
N PRO A 919 -0.28 -29.40 31.76
CA PRO A 919 0.48 -30.23 30.82
C PRO A 919 -0.44 -31.24 30.13
N ILE A 920 -0.65 -31.07 28.82
CA ILE A 920 -1.53 -31.93 28.01
C ILE A 920 -0.75 -33.18 27.56
N THR A 921 0.52 -33.00 27.22
CA THR A 921 1.49 -34.08 26.99
C THR A 921 2.85 -33.68 27.56
N ARG A 922 3.88 -34.52 27.42
CA ARG A 922 5.26 -34.15 27.77
C ARG A 922 5.86 -33.08 26.84
N GLY A 923 5.25 -32.85 25.66
CA GLY A 923 5.73 -31.88 24.67
C GLY A 923 4.77 -30.71 24.39
N VAL A 924 3.67 -30.62 25.13
CA VAL A 924 2.63 -29.58 24.94
C VAL A 924 1.98 -29.24 26.27
N ILE A 925 2.01 -27.96 26.63
CA ILE A 925 1.22 -27.39 27.73
C ILE A 925 0.05 -26.57 27.16
N ARG A 926 -1.07 -26.53 27.88
CA ARG A 926 -2.08 -25.49 27.74
C ARG A 926 -1.78 -24.41 28.75
N MET A 927 -1.86 -23.15 28.34
CA MET A 927 -1.86 -22.00 29.23
C MET A 927 -3.22 -21.30 29.13
N THR A 928 -3.77 -20.96 30.29
CA THR A 928 -4.94 -20.09 30.44
C THR A 928 -4.45 -18.80 31.10
N LEU A 929 -4.49 -17.70 30.37
CA LEU A 929 -4.14 -16.37 30.85
C LEU A 929 -5.43 -15.61 31.16
N ARG A 930 -5.60 -15.18 32.41
CA ARG A 930 -6.63 -14.23 32.82
C ARG A 930 -6.08 -12.83 32.67
N VAL A 931 -6.85 -11.94 32.06
CA VAL A 931 -6.51 -10.53 31.83
C VAL A 931 -7.65 -9.65 32.31
N ALA A 932 -7.34 -8.61 33.08
CA ALA A 932 -8.28 -7.57 33.49
C ALA A 932 -7.60 -6.19 33.46
N ALA A 933 -8.39 -5.11 33.41
CA ALA A 933 -7.88 -3.74 33.49
C ALA A 933 -7.44 -3.41 34.92
N ASP A 934 -6.21 -2.92 35.10
CA ASP A 934 -5.69 -2.47 36.40
C ASP A 934 -5.42 -0.95 36.39
N PHE A 935 -6.37 -0.18 35.81
CA PHE A 935 -6.26 1.26 35.61
C PHE A 935 -7.61 1.97 35.50
N THR A 936 -7.59 3.29 35.71
CA THR A 936 -8.77 4.15 35.60
C THR A 936 -9.00 4.60 34.15
N TRP A 937 -10.11 4.18 33.54
CA TRP A 937 -10.42 4.54 32.16
C TRP A 937 -10.73 6.03 31.97
N ALA A 938 -9.83 6.76 31.30
CA ALA A 938 -10.02 8.15 30.91
C ALA A 938 -10.28 8.30 29.40
N ASP A 939 -11.52 8.61 29.00
CA ASP A 939 -11.96 8.73 27.59
C ASP A 939 -11.09 9.67 26.74
N ARG A 940 -10.58 10.74 27.36
CA ARG A 940 -9.73 11.76 26.71
C ARG A 940 -8.37 11.20 26.24
N HIS A 941 -7.90 10.11 26.84
CA HIS A 941 -6.59 9.52 26.57
C HIS A 941 -6.68 8.13 25.92
N HIS A 942 -7.69 7.33 26.28
CA HIS A 942 -7.87 5.94 25.82
C HIS A 942 -8.94 5.76 24.73
N GLY A 943 -9.82 6.76 24.53
CA GLY A 943 -10.94 6.63 23.60
C GLY A 943 -11.93 5.52 23.99
N SER A 944 -12.26 4.64 23.03
CA SER A 944 -13.28 3.59 23.16
C SER A 944 -12.73 2.18 23.44
N GLN A 945 -11.46 1.92 23.09
CA GLN A 945 -10.79 0.64 23.23
C GLN A 945 -9.27 0.83 23.29
N GLU A 946 -8.57 -0.04 24.00
CA GLU A 946 -7.11 -0.15 23.99
C GLU A 946 -6.67 -1.49 23.38
N SER A 947 -5.51 -1.50 22.73
CA SER A 947 -4.97 -2.67 22.03
C SER A 947 -3.67 -3.12 22.68
N TYR A 948 -3.56 -4.42 22.97
CA TYR A 948 -2.40 -5.03 23.58
C TYR A 948 -1.93 -6.20 22.74
N LEU A 949 -0.62 -6.33 22.57
CA LEU A 949 0.00 -7.53 22.04
C LEU A 949 0.37 -8.44 23.20
N ILE A 950 -0.35 -9.54 23.34
CA ILE A 950 -0.05 -10.62 24.28
C ILE A 950 0.92 -11.56 23.59
N TRP A 951 2.09 -11.83 24.16
CA TRP A 951 3.00 -12.85 23.64
C TRP A 951 3.67 -13.67 24.72
N VAL A 952 4.13 -14.87 24.34
CA VAL A 952 4.84 -15.79 25.24
C VAL A 952 6.20 -16.16 24.65
N GLU A 953 7.23 -15.92 25.44
CA GLU A 953 8.63 -16.15 25.10
C GLU A 953 9.30 -17.11 26.10
N ASP A 954 10.29 -17.85 25.60
CA ASP A 954 11.14 -18.73 26.40
C ASP A 954 12.13 -17.92 27.23
N GLY A 955 12.11 -18.11 28.56
CA GLY A 955 12.98 -17.38 29.50
C GLY A 955 14.44 -17.81 29.49
N ASP A 956 14.77 -18.98 28.91
CA ASP A 956 16.13 -19.51 28.82
C ASP A 956 16.74 -19.36 27.40
N THR A 957 15.90 -19.34 26.36
CA THR A 957 16.34 -19.35 24.94
C THR A 957 15.92 -18.13 24.11
N GLU A 958 15.31 -17.11 24.74
CA GLU A 958 14.78 -15.88 24.08
C GLU A 958 13.96 -16.19 22.82
N ARG A 959 13.10 -17.21 22.87
CA ARG A 959 12.33 -17.67 21.70
C ARG A 959 10.84 -17.41 21.84
N LEU A 960 10.25 -16.74 20.85
CA LEU A 960 8.80 -16.54 20.78
C LEU A 960 8.07 -17.85 20.44
N TYR A 961 7.01 -18.18 21.19
CA TYR A 961 6.16 -19.35 20.94
C TYR A 961 4.71 -19.03 20.57
N HIS A 962 4.17 -17.92 21.07
CA HIS A 962 2.79 -17.48 20.80
C HIS A 962 2.72 -15.96 20.79
N SER A 963 1.85 -15.39 19.97
CA SER A 963 1.57 -13.94 19.94
C SER A 963 0.17 -13.66 19.38
N GLU A 964 -0.65 -12.90 20.10
CA GLU A 964 -2.01 -12.53 19.70
C GLU A 964 -2.37 -11.10 20.17
N THR A 965 -3.23 -10.41 19.42
CA THR A 965 -3.72 -9.08 19.81
C THR A 965 -4.99 -9.21 20.65
N PHE A 966 -4.95 -8.66 21.87
CA PHE A 966 -6.08 -8.52 22.78
C PHE A 966 -6.60 -7.08 22.74
N THR A 967 -7.90 -6.90 22.50
CA THR A 967 -8.56 -5.59 22.53
C THR A 967 -9.42 -5.47 23.77
N LEU A 968 -9.07 -4.52 24.65
CA LEU A 968 -9.84 -4.18 25.83
C LEU A 968 -10.83 -3.05 25.49
N TYR A 969 -12.13 -3.33 25.55
CA TYR A 969 -13.16 -2.30 25.36
C TYR A 969 -13.48 -1.60 26.67
N LYS A 970 -13.80 -0.29 26.60
CA LYS A 970 -14.20 0.54 27.75
C LYS A 970 -15.26 -0.13 28.65
N LYS A 971 -16.21 -0.87 28.09
CA LYS A 971 -17.28 -1.53 28.85
C LYS A 971 -16.74 -2.64 29.73
N ASP A 972 -15.96 -3.56 29.16
CA ASP A 972 -15.40 -4.68 29.90
C ASP A 972 -14.44 -4.22 31.01
N ALA A 973 -13.70 -3.13 30.76
CA ALA A 973 -12.89 -2.45 31.79
C ALA A 973 -13.76 -1.84 32.91
N ALA A 974 -14.81 -1.09 32.57
CA ALA A 974 -15.70 -0.45 33.54
C ALA A 974 -16.55 -1.43 34.36
N ASP A 975 -16.89 -2.59 33.79
CA ASP A 975 -17.60 -3.68 34.45
C ASP A 975 -16.66 -4.59 35.28
N GLY A 976 -15.34 -4.31 35.30
CA GLY A 976 -14.34 -5.08 36.06
C GLY A 976 -14.17 -6.53 35.57
N LYS A 977 -14.38 -6.77 34.28
CA LYS A 977 -14.59 -8.12 33.73
C LYS A 977 -13.29 -8.81 33.33
N GLU A 978 -12.93 -9.86 34.07
CA GLU A 978 -11.89 -10.82 33.66
C GLU A 978 -12.16 -11.42 32.27
N SER A 979 -11.14 -11.49 31.43
CA SER A 979 -11.12 -12.19 30.15
C SER A 979 -10.15 -13.36 30.20
N GLU A 980 -10.57 -14.57 29.80
CA GLU A 980 -9.70 -15.76 29.73
C GLU A 980 -9.25 -16.03 28.29
N LEU A 981 -7.94 -15.93 28.06
CA LEU A 981 -7.25 -16.30 26.83
C LEU A 981 -6.66 -17.71 27.01
N VAL A 982 -6.86 -18.61 26.03
CA VAL A 982 -6.46 -20.02 26.16
C VAL A 982 -5.73 -20.50 24.91
N PHE A 983 -4.44 -20.78 25.06
CA PHE A 983 -3.56 -21.21 23.97
C PHE A 983 -2.70 -22.42 24.39
N THR A 984 -2.15 -23.12 23.40
CA THR A 984 -1.31 -24.31 23.60
C THR A 984 0.10 -24.07 23.12
N LEU A 985 1.06 -24.19 24.04
CA LEU A 985 2.48 -23.94 23.81
C LEU A 985 3.22 -25.28 23.69
N PRO A 986 4.32 -25.34 22.91
CA PRO A 986 5.25 -26.46 23.01
C PRO A 986 5.86 -26.53 24.42
N LEU A 987 6.42 -27.68 24.74
CA LEU A 987 7.36 -27.86 25.84
C LEU A 987 8.46 -28.81 25.37
N PHE A 988 9.70 -28.58 25.78
CA PHE A 988 10.84 -29.39 25.36
C PHE A 988 11.32 -30.30 26.50
N GLU A 989 12.22 -31.25 26.21
CA GLU A 989 12.91 -32.06 27.21
C GLU A 989 14.42 -31.80 27.11
N PRO A 990 15.10 -31.28 28.16
CA PRO A 990 14.54 -30.86 29.45
C PRO A 990 13.54 -29.69 29.32
N PRO A 991 12.59 -29.54 30.26
CA PRO A 991 11.73 -28.36 30.29
C PRO A 991 12.57 -27.12 30.65
N PRO A 992 12.23 -25.95 30.08
CA PRO A 992 12.84 -24.67 30.48
C PRO A 992 12.41 -24.28 31.89
N SER A 993 13.15 -23.35 32.50
CA SER A 993 12.92 -22.89 33.88
C SER A 993 11.58 -22.15 34.04
N HIS A 994 11.24 -21.31 33.06
CA HIS A 994 10.01 -20.54 33.00
C HIS A 994 9.71 -20.05 31.57
N TYR A 995 8.46 -19.70 31.30
CA TYR A 995 8.08 -18.83 30.18
C TYR A 995 7.70 -17.45 30.70
N VAL A 996 8.02 -16.41 29.93
CA VAL A 996 7.57 -15.05 30.21
C VAL A 996 6.36 -14.76 29.33
N VAL A 997 5.25 -14.37 29.95
CA VAL A 997 4.09 -13.81 29.25
C VAL A 997 4.18 -12.30 29.35
N ARG A 998 4.18 -11.60 28.20
CA ARG A 998 4.15 -10.14 28.13
C ARG A 998 2.83 -9.66 27.55
N ALA A 999 2.30 -8.57 28.12
CA ALA A 999 1.24 -7.77 27.53
C ALA A 999 1.81 -6.37 27.24
N ILE A 1000 1.93 -6.04 25.96
CA ILE A 1000 2.52 -4.78 25.51
C ILE A 1000 1.42 -3.95 24.85
N ASN A 1001 1.00 -2.83 25.46
CA ASN A 1001 0.03 -1.93 24.82
C ASN A 1001 0.61 -1.43 23.49
N GLU A 1002 -0.16 -1.38 22.39
CA GLU A 1002 0.35 -1.01 21.07
C GLU A 1002 0.60 0.51 20.89
N HIS A 1003 -0.11 1.36 21.64
CA HIS A 1003 -0.11 2.82 21.47
C HIS A 1003 0.71 3.57 22.51
N TRP A 1004 0.95 2.98 23.69
CA TRP A 1004 1.61 3.63 24.81
C TRP A 1004 3.09 3.22 24.92
N VAL A 1005 3.96 4.21 25.07
CA VAL A 1005 5.41 4.08 25.27
C VAL A 1005 5.68 3.77 26.75
N GLY A 1006 6.53 2.77 27.02
CA GLY A 1006 6.93 2.39 28.38
C GLY A 1006 5.80 1.83 29.25
N VAL A 1007 4.74 1.29 28.62
CA VAL A 1007 3.67 0.55 29.30
C VAL A 1007 3.66 -0.87 28.74
N ASP A 1008 4.29 -1.77 29.48
CA ASP A 1008 4.30 -3.21 29.24
C ASP A 1008 4.31 -3.96 30.58
N ASP A 1009 3.47 -4.99 30.67
CA ASP A 1009 3.29 -5.84 31.84
C ASP A 1009 3.86 -7.24 31.53
N ALA A 1010 4.53 -7.87 32.50
CA ALA A 1010 5.16 -9.17 32.30
C ALA A 1010 5.05 -10.08 33.54
N ILE A 1011 4.70 -11.35 33.32
CA ILE A 1011 4.67 -12.38 34.37
C ILE A 1011 5.51 -13.59 33.98
N ALA A 1012 6.28 -14.11 34.95
CA ALA A 1012 7.09 -15.31 34.80
C ALA A 1012 6.31 -16.56 35.25
N VAL A 1013 6.10 -17.50 34.34
CA VAL A 1013 5.36 -18.75 34.57
C VAL A 1013 6.36 -19.89 34.73
N ASN A 1014 6.66 -20.22 35.98
CA ASN A 1014 7.70 -21.18 36.36
C ASN A 1014 7.25 -22.64 36.14
N PHE A 1015 8.20 -23.53 35.78
CA PHE A 1015 7.93 -24.95 35.51
C PHE A 1015 8.64 -25.94 36.45
N ASN A 1016 9.33 -25.48 37.51
CA ASN A 1016 10.06 -26.34 38.44
C ASN A 1016 9.17 -27.43 39.08
N ASP A 1017 7.93 -27.07 39.43
CA ASP A 1017 6.94 -27.99 40.04
C ASP A 1017 6.02 -28.68 38.99
N LEU A 1018 6.31 -28.55 37.69
CA LEU A 1018 5.43 -29.04 36.62
C LEU A 1018 5.48 -30.58 36.49
N VAL A 1019 4.53 -31.26 37.13
CA VAL A 1019 4.39 -32.73 37.07
C VAL A 1019 3.97 -33.18 35.65
N LEU A 1020 4.96 -33.51 34.82
CA LEU A 1020 4.73 -33.95 33.44
C LEU A 1020 4.11 -35.36 33.36
N PRO A 1021 3.17 -35.62 32.44
CA PRO A 1021 2.61 -36.94 32.17
C PRO A 1021 3.68 -38.02 31.91
N GLN A 1022 3.34 -39.29 32.17
CA GLN A 1022 4.27 -40.40 31.95
C GLN A 1022 4.65 -40.59 30.47
N LYS A 1023 5.90 -41.02 30.21
CA LYS A 1023 6.47 -41.08 28.86
C LYS A 1023 6.02 -42.34 28.10
N GLY A 1024 5.35 -42.11 26.97
CA GLY A 1024 5.08 -43.12 25.94
C GLY A 1024 3.65 -43.68 25.94
N ILE A 1025 2.85 -43.25 24.95
CA ILE A 1025 1.64 -43.98 24.54
C ILE A 1025 2.10 -45.30 23.91
N LYS A 1026 1.93 -46.41 24.62
CA LYS A 1026 2.25 -47.75 24.10
C LYS A 1026 1.17 -48.20 23.11
N HIS A 1027 1.23 -47.68 21.89
CA HIS A 1027 0.42 -48.19 20.78
C HIS A 1027 0.66 -49.70 20.62
N THR A 1028 -0.42 -50.48 20.54
CA THR A 1028 -0.30 -51.91 20.23
C THR A 1028 0.13 -52.05 18.78
N ARG A 1029 1.29 -52.66 18.53
CA ARG A 1029 1.79 -52.89 17.17
C ARG A 1029 0.75 -53.68 16.37
N LEU A 1030 0.42 -53.17 15.18
CA LEU A 1030 -0.33 -53.91 14.18
C LEU A 1030 0.55 -55.08 13.72
N LEU A 1031 0.06 -56.30 13.92
CA LEU A 1031 0.74 -57.52 13.51
C LEU A 1031 0.50 -57.74 12.02
N ASP A 1032 1.54 -58.20 11.31
CA ASP A 1032 1.42 -58.62 9.92
C ASP A 1032 0.74 -60.00 9.89
N LEU A 1033 -0.59 -59.98 9.73
CA LEU A 1033 -1.46 -61.14 9.76
C LEU A 1033 -2.15 -61.28 8.41
N ALA A 1034 -2.19 -62.50 7.88
CA ALA A 1034 -2.99 -62.83 6.71
C ALA A 1034 -4.45 -62.39 6.93
N PRO A 1035 -5.05 -61.57 6.03
CA PRO A 1035 -6.38 -61.02 6.22
C PRO A 1035 -7.43 -62.10 6.49
N LEU A 1036 -8.13 -62.00 7.62
CA LEU A 1036 -9.03 -63.05 8.08
C LEU A 1036 -10.28 -63.14 7.19
N PRO A 1037 -10.57 -64.27 6.53
CA PRO A 1037 -11.78 -64.42 5.71
C PRO A 1037 -13.04 -64.44 6.58
N LEU A 1038 -14.16 -63.92 6.06
CA LEU A 1038 -15.43 -63.90 6.79
C LEU A 1038 -15.94 -65.30 7.19
N THR A 1039 -15.49 -66.36 6.51
CA THR A 1039 -15.77 -67.76 6.89
C THR A 1039 -15.36 -68.09 8.32
N ALA A 1040 -14.44 -67.34 8.93
CA ALA A 1040 -14.08 -67.43 10.35
C ALA A 1040 -15.26 -67.19 11.31
N LEU A 1041 -16.34 -66.52 10.86
CA LEU A 1041 -17.56 -66.32 11.64
C LEU A 1041 -18.35 -67.62 11.89
N ARG A 1042 -18.19 -68.64 11.04
CA ARG A 1042 -18.87 -69.96 11.12
C ARG A 1042 -20.41 -69.94 11.16
N ASP A 1043 -21.05 -68.86 10.72
CA ASP A 1043 -22.49 -68.78 10.47
C ASP A 1043 -22.72 -68.00 9.16
N ALA A 1044 -23.36 -68.64 8.18
CA ALA A 1044 -23.60 -68.04 6.87
C ALA A 1044 -24.41 -66.73 6.94
N ARG A 1045 -25.27 -66.59 7.96
CA ARG A 1045 -26.11 -65.40 8.18
C ARG A 1045 -25.31 -64.22 8.71
N TYR A 1046 -24.14 -64.43 9.32
CA TYR A 1046 -23.22 -63.34 9.69
C TYR A 1046 -22.35 -62.96 8.48
N THR A 1047 -21.87 -63.95 7.72
CA THR A 1047 -21.07 -63.71 6.49
C THR A 1047 -21.83 -62.88 5.46
N ALA A 1048 -23.13 -63.16 5.26
CA ALA A 1048 -23.98 -62.45 4.30
C ALA A 1048 -24.26 -60.96 4.62
N LEU A 1049 -23.81 -60.45 5.78
CA LEU A 1049 -24.03 -59.05 6.19
C LEU A 1049 -23.01 -58.06 5.63
N TYR A 1050 -21.97 -58.55 4.94
CA TYR A 1050 -20.81 -57.76 4.53
C TYR A 1050 -20.54 -57.93 3.02
N PRO A 1051 -20.27 -56.84 2.27
CA PRO A 1051 -20.01 -56.91 0.83
C PRO A 1051 -18.57 -57.32 0.48
N TYR A 1052 -17.68 -57.43 1.47
CA TYR A 1052 -16.26 -57.77 1.32
C TYR A 1052 -15.97 -59.21 1.74
N ARG A 1053 -14.83 -59.78 1.32
CA ARG A 1053 -14.48 -61.20 1.59
C ARG A 1053 -13.59 -61.42 2.82
N HIS A 1054 -12.80 -60.43 3.21
CA HIS A 1054 -11.85 -60.48 4.32
C HIS A 1054 -12.01 -59.28 5.24
N PHE A 1055 -11.73 -59.48 6.53
CA PHE A 1055 -11.59 -58.40 7.51
C PHE A 1055 -10.30 -57.60 7.28
N ASN A 1056 -10.33 -56.30 7.60
CA ASN A 1056 -9.12 -55.46 7.56
C ASN A 1056 -8.09 -55.90 8.64
N PRO A 1057 -6.83 -55.42 8.63
CA PRO A 1057 -5.82 -55.86 9.59
C PRO A 1057 -6.19 -55.64 11.07
N ILE A 1058 -6.83 -54.52 11.41
CA ILE A 1058 -7.24 -54.20 12.79
C ILE A 1058 -8.37 -55.13 13.24
N GLN A 1059 -9.35 -55.37 12.37
CA GLN A 1059 -10.43 -56.33 12.59
C GLN A 1059 -9.88 -57.77 12.72
N THR A 1060 -8.94 -58.14 11.86
CA THR A 1060 -8.23 -59.45 11.86
C THR A 1060 -7.50 -59.67 13.19
N GLN A 1061 -6.73 -58.70 13.68
CA GLN A 1061 -6.01 -58.81 14.95
C GLN A 1061 -6.94 -58.79 16.17
N ALA A 1062 -8.06 -58.05 16.11
CA ALA A 1062 -9.03 -57.98 17.21
C ALA A 1062 -10.00 -59.18 17.28
N PHE A 1063 -10.28 -59.84 16.14
CA PHE A 1063 -11.29 -60.89 16.01
C PHE A 1063 -11.14 -62.04 17.02
N PRO A 1064 -9.95 -62.62 17.30
CA PRO A 1064 -9.83 -63.73 18.24
C PRO A 1064 -10.27 -63.35 19.65
N VAL A 1065 -9.97 -62.12 20.10
CA VAL A 1065 -10.37 -61.63 21.42
C VAL A 1065 -11.88 -61.41 21.46
N LEU A 1066 -12.44 -60.74 20.45
CA LEU A 1066 -13.86 -60.35 20.37
C LEU A 1066 -14.82 -61.54 20.16
N TYR A 1067 -14.41 -62.54 19.38
CA TYR A 1067 -15.31 -63.62 18.94
C TYR A 1067 -15.10 -64.94 19.70
N HIS A 1068 -13.91 -65.18 20.26
CA HIS A 1068 -13.61 -66.42 21.01
C HIS A 1068 -13.54 -66.22 22.53
N THR A 1069 -13.28 -65.01 23.02
CA THR A 1069 -13.28 -64.70 24.47
C THR A 1069 -14.52 -63.89 24.89
N ASP A 1070 -14.57 -63.47 26.15
CA ASP A 1070 -15.59 -62.57 26.71
C ASP A 1070 -14.95 -61.50 27.61
N ARG A 1071 -13.69 -61.17 27.34
CA ARG A 1071 -12.97 -60.10 28.08
C ARG A 1071 -13.45 -58.73 27.59
N PRO A 1072 -13.54 -57.71 28.47
CA PRO A 1072 -13.69 -56.32 28.02
C PRO A 1072 -12.55 -55.93 27.08
N VAL A 1073 -12.86 -55.20 26.01
CA VAL A 1073 -11.89 -54.72 25.01
C VAL A 1073 -11.99 -53.20 24.90
N LEU A 1074 -10.84 -52.52 24.97
CA LEU A 1074 -10.70 -51.13 24.57
C LEU A 1074 -10.02 -51.11 23.19
N LEU A 1075 -10.67 -50.51 22.19
CA LEU A 1075 -10.13 -50.38 20.84
C LEU A 1075 -9.85 -48.91 20.52
N GLY A 1076 -8.59 -48.50 20.70
CA GLY A 1076 -8.09 -47.23 20.15
C GLY A 1076 -7.74 -47.40 18.68
N ALA A 1077 -8.57 -46.88 17.76
CA ALA A 1077 -8.31 -46.88 16.33
C ALA A 1077 -8.88 -45.60 15.67
N PRO A 1078 -8.22 -45.06 14.62
CA PRO A 1078 -8.72 -43.89 13.88
C PRO A 1078 -10.15 -44.05 13.35
N THR A 1079 -10.78 -42.91 13.07
CA THR A 1079 -12.03 -42.86 12.30
C THR A 1079 -11.78 -43.44 10.90
N GLY A 1080 -12.71 -44.25 10.41
CA GLY A 1080 -12.54 -45.02 9.16
C GLY A 1080 -11.93 -46.43 9.33
N SER A 1081 -11.26 -46.76 10.44
CA SER A 1081 -10.64 -48.09 10.67
C SER A 1081 -11.62 -49.26 10.82
N GLY A 1082 -12.92 -49.07 10.57
CA GLY A 1082 -13.93 -50.14 10.58
C GLY A 1082 -14.41 -50.58 11.97
N LYS A 1083 -14.38 -49.66 12.96
CA LYS A 1083 -14.79 -49.90 14.36
C LYS A 1083 -16.20 -50.51 14.48
N THR A 1084 -17.15 -50.10 13.63
CA THR A 1084 -18.53 -50.62 13.61
C THR A 1084 -18.61 -52.14 13.42
N ALA A 1085 -17.76 -52.72 12.57
CA ALA A 1085 -17.75 -54.17 12.35
C ALA A 1085 -17.22 -54.93 13.59
N ILE A 1086 -16.32 -54.32 14.36
CA ILE A 1086 -15.87 -54.85 15.66
C ILE A 1086 -17.02 -54.84 16.69
N SER A 1087 -17.85 -53.80 16.70
CA SER A 1087 -19.09 -53.78 17.50
C SER A 1087 -20.04 -54.91 17.13
N GLU A 1088 -20.18 -55.19 15.83
CA GLU A 1088 -21.03 -56.27 15.30
C GLU A 1088 -20.50 -57.67 15.63
N ILE A 1089 -19.18 -57.91 15.53
CA ILE A 1089 -18.54 -59.17 15.93
C ILE A 1089 -18.82 -59.48 17.42
N ALA A 1090 -18.76 -58.48 18.29
CA ALA A 1090 -19.11 -58.64 19.71
C ALA A 1090 -20.60 -58.98 19.92
N ILE A 1091 -21.50 -58.40 19.11
CA ILE A 1091 -22.93 -58.74 19.10
C ILE A 1091 -23.13 -60.20 18.66
N PHE A 1092 -22.45 -60.67 17.59
CA PHE A 1092 -22.53 -62.06 17.14
C PHE A 1092 -22.05 -63.04 18.24
N ARG A 1093 -20.98 -62.72 18.97
CA ARG A 1093 -20.53 -63.49 20.15
C ARG A 1093 -21.62 -63.60 21.22
N MET A 1094 -22.26 -62.48 21.58
CA MET A 1094 -23.39 -62.46 22.52
C MET A 1094 -24.56 -63.34 22.05
N LEU A 1095 -24.92 -63.26 20.77
CA LEU A 1095 -26.02 -64.02 20.19
C LEU A 1095 -25.73 -65.53 20.14
N ASN A 1096 -24.50 -65.92 19.80
CA ASN A 1096 -24.06 -67.32 19.84
C ASN A 1096 -24.20 -67.91 21.25
N LYS A 1097 -23.79 -67.18 22.29
CA LYS A 1097 -23.98 -67.58 23.69
C LYS A 1097 -25.45 -67.64 24.10
N ARG A 1098 -26.27 -66.67 23.70
CA ARG A 1098 -27.71 -66.63 23.97
C ARG A 1098 -28.42 -67.84 23.34
N ALA A 1099 -28.02 -68.24 22.14
CA ALA A 1099 -28.52 -69.44 21.47
C ALA A 1099 -28.05 -70.73 22.18
N ALA A 1100 -26.78 -70.82 22.58
CA ALA A 1100 -26.27 -71.96 23.35
C ALA A 1100 -26.98 -72.13 24.71
N ALA A 1101 -27.18 -71.03 25.46
CA ALA A 1101 -27.87 -71.05 26.74
C ALA A 1101 -29.34 -71.51 26.60
N ARG A 1102 -30.03 -71.08 25.54
CA ARG A 1102 -31.40 -71.54 25.23
C ARG A 1102 -31.45 -73.04 24.88
N ARG A 1103 -30.49 -73.55 24.09
CA ARG A 1103 -30.39 -74.99 23.78
C ARG A 1103 -30.11 -75.83 25.03
N ALA A 1104 -29.32 -75.29 25.97
CA ALA A 1104 -29.04 -75.92 27.26
C ALA A 1104 -30.16 -75.77 28.31
N GLY A 1105 -31.37 -75.32 27.92
CA GLY A 1105 -32.53 -75.20 28.82
C GLY A 1105 -32.43 -74.12 29.91
N LEU A 1106 -31.33 -73.35 29.95
CA LEU A 1106 -31.05 -72.38 31.01
C LEU A 1106 -32.08 -71.24 30.98
N LYS A 1107 -32.73 -70.99 32.12
CA LYS A 1107 -33.67 -69.88 32.31
C LYS A 1107 -32.96 -68.71 33.04
N GLY A 1108 -33.23 -67.48 32.63
CA GLY A 1108 -32.65 -66.27 33.23
C GLY A 1108 -31.77 -65.45 32.28
N ARG A 1109 -30.86 -64.66 32.85
CA ARG A 1109 -30.05 -63.61 32.18
C ARG A 1109 -29.37 -64.12 30.89
N ALA A 1110 -28.67 -65.25 30.98
CA ALA A 1110 -27.92 -65.84 29.86
C ALA A 1110 -28.77 -66.19 28.63
N ALA A 1111 -30.04 -66.57 28.80
CA ALA A 1111 -30.96 -66.88 27.69
C ALA A 1111 -31.69 -65.64 27.14
N ARG A 1112 -31.49 -64.46 27.76
CA ARG A 1112 -32.16 -63.21 27.41
C ARG A 1112 -31.23 -62.16 26.85
N ALA A 1113 -30.00 -62.07 27.37
CA ALA A 1113 -28.82 -61.36 26.86
C ALA A 1113 -29.11 -60.24 25.83
N LYS A 1114 -29.17 -59.00 26.33
CA LYS A 1114 -29.35 -57.78 25.54
C LYS A 1114 -28.02 -57.06 25.29
N CYS A 1115 -27.91 -56.41 24.13
CA CYS A 1115 -26.85 -55.46 23.84
C CYS A 1115 -27.34 -54.02 24.05
N VAL A 1116 -26.47 -53.16 24.59
CA VAL A 1116 -26.65 -51.70 24.62
C VAL A 1116 -25.50 -51.06 23.87
N TYR A 1117 -25.80 -50.21 22.88
CA TYR A 1117 -24.82 -49.41 22.16
C TYR A 1117 -25.05 -47.93 22.47
N ILE A 1118 -24.03 -47.30 23.03
CA ILE A 1118 -24.05 -45.89 23.44
C ILE A 1118 -23.30 -45.09 22.37
N ALA A 1119 -24.04 -44.27 21.63
CA ALA A 1119 -23.48 -43.33 20.66
C ALA A 1119 -23.27 -41.96 21.33
N PRO A 1120 -22.22 -41.20 21.00
CA PRO A 1120 -21.93 -39.93 21.67
C PRO A 1120 -22.93 -38.81 21.30
N LEU A 1121 -23.57 -38.90 20.12
CA LEU A 1121 -24.49 -37.89 19.59
C LEU A 1121 -25.79 -38.54 19.09
N LYS A 1122 -26.92 -37.82 19.21
CA LYS A 1122 -28.23 -38.27 18.69
C LYS A 1122 -28.20 -38.61 17.20
N ALA A 1123 -27.39 -37.89 16.41
CA ALA A 1123 -27.24 -38.15 14.98
C ALA A 1123 -26.60 -39.54 14.70
N LEU A 1124 -25.48 -39.84 15.36
CA LEU A 1124 -24.78 -41.12 15.25
C LEU A 1124 -25.63 -42.29 15.80
N ALA A 1125 -26.39 -42.06 16.87
CA ALA A 1125 -27.40 -43.02 17.32
C ALA A 1125 -28.41 -43.34 16.19
N ARG A 1126 -29.05 -42.32 15.61
CA ARG A 1126 -30.03 -42.50 14.52
C ARG A 1126 -29.45 -43.14 13.26
N GLU A 1127 -28.21 -42.83 12.93
CA GLU A 1127 -27.48 -43.49 11.83
C GLU A 1127 -27.33 -44.99 12.11
N ARG A 1128 -26.81 -45.37 13.28
CA ARG A 1128 -26.61 -46.78 13.66
C ARG A 1128 -27.91 -47.55 13.83
N ILE A 1129 -29.00 -46.88 14.25
CA ILE A 1129 -30.34 -47.45 14.25
C ILE A 1129 -30.82 -47.74 12.83
N ARG A 1130 -30.63 -46.80 11.89
CA ARG A 1130 -31.03 -46.96 10.48
C ARG A 1130 -30.26 -48.09 9.80
N ASP A 1131 -28.96 -48.16 10.05
CA ASP A 1131 -28.03 -49.20 9.60
C ASP A 1131 -28.43 -50.58 10.18
N TRP A 1132 -28.40 -50.75 11.50
CA TRP A 1132 -28.66 -52.05 12.13
C TRP A 1132 -30.11 -52.52 12.01
N ARG A 1133 -31.11 -51.63 11.87
CA ARG A 1133 -32.49 -52.05 11.52
C ARG A 1133 -32.58 -52.63 10.11
N ARG A 1134 -31.77 -52.13 9.16
CA ARG A 1134 -31.74 -52.64 7.78
C ARG A 1134 -30.88 -53.91 7.68
N LYS A 1135 -29.71 -53.90 8.32
CA LYS A 1135 -28.67 -54.94 8.23
C LYS A 1135 -28.91 -56.12 9.17
N LEU A 1136 -29.03 -55.87 10.47
CA LEU A 1136 -29.13 -56.92 11.50
C LEU A 1136 -30.58 -57.38 11.73
N GLY A 1137 -31.56 -56.49 11.52
CA GLY A 1137 -32.98 -56.76 11.79
C GLY A 1137 -33.54 -57.96 11.03
N PRO A 1138 -33.68 -57.90 9.68
CA PRO A 1138 -34.28 -58.98 8.89
C PRO A 1138 -33.43 -60.25 8.89
N ALA A 1139 -32.11 -60.12 8.71
CA ALA A 1139 -31.21 -61.26 8.51
C ALA A 1139 -31.01 -62.13 9.77
N LEU A 1140 -31.12 -61.55 10.97
CA LEU A 1140 -30.91 -62.24 12.25
C LEU A 1140 -32.13 -62.26 13.17
N GLY A 1141 -33.26 -61.63 12.77
CA GLY A 1141 -34.49 -61.57 13.56
C GLY A 1141 -34.40 -60.68 14.81
N LEU A 1142 -33.57 -59.63 14.78
CA LEU A 1142 -33.21 -58.83 15.97
C LEU A 1142 -34.02 -57.54 16.07
N ARG A 1143 -34.55 -57.23 17.26
CA ARG A 1143 -35.28 -55.99 17.51
C ARG A 1143 -34.34 -54.89 17.99
N VAL A 1144 -34.03 -53.96 17.08
CA VAL A 1144 -33.17 -52.78 17.33
C VAL A 1144 -34.05 -51.56 17.69
N LEU A 1145 -33.86 -51.04 18.90
CA LEU A 1145 -34.70 -49.99 19.49
C LEU A 1145 -33.90 -48.69 19.75
N GLU A 1146 -34.52 -47.53 19.48
CA GLU A 1146 -34.00 -46.22 19.87
C GLU A 1146 -34.42 -45.89 21.31
N LEU A 1147 -33.49 -45.31 22.07
CA LEU A 1147 -33.74 -44.75 23.39
C LEU A 1147 -32.93 -43.46 23.55
N THR A 1148 -33.46 -42.34 23.05
CA THR A 1148 -32.77 -41.04 23.04
C THR A 1148 -33.55 -40.00 23.86
N GLY A 1149 -33.14 -38.73 23.81
CA GLY A 1149 -33.97 -37.63 24.34
C GLY A 1149 -35.34 -37.57 23.68
N ASP A 1150 -35.38 -37.77 22.36
CA ASP A 1150 -36.52 -37.44 21.51
C ASP A 1150 -37.41 -38.67 21.23
N ALA A 1151 -36.83 -39.88 21.29
CA ALA A 1151 -37.57 -41.13 21.19
C ALA A 1151 -37.75 -41.76 22.58
N THR A 1152 -38.99 -41.79 23.06
CA THR A 1152 -39.39 -42.54 24.27
C THR A 1152 -39.81 -43.96 23.90
N ALA A 1153 -39.49 -44.92 24.76
CA ALA A 1153 -39.86 -46.32 24.58
C ALA A 1153 -40.50 -46.86 25.86
N THR A 1154 -41.57 -47.63 25.71
CA THR A 1154 -42.27 -48.25 26.85
C THR A 1154 -41.42 -49.35 27.50
N PRO A 1155 -41.63 -49.66 28.80
CA PRO A 1155 -40.94 -50.78 29.45
C PRO A 1155 -41.14 -52.12 28.71
N ARG A 1156 -42.32 -52.37 28.13
CA ARG A 1156 -42.59 -53.57 27.32
C ARG A 1156 -41.74 -53.63 26.04
N GLN A 1157 -41.51 -52.50 25.36
CA GLN A 1157 -40.62 -52.44 24.20
C GLN A 1157 -39.14 -52.62 24.61
N LEU A 1158 -38.73 -52.08 25.77
CA LEU A 1158 -37.37 -52.25 26.30
C LEU A 1158 -37.10 -53.69 26.77
N ASP A 1159 -38.06 -54.35 27.40
CA ASP A 1159 -38.01 -55.79 27.73
C ASP A 1159 -38.03 -56.66 26.46
N ALA A 1160 -38.68 -56.22 25.37
CA ALA A 1160 -38.65 -56.93 24.08
C ALA A 1160 -37.35 -56.74 23.28
N ALA A 1161 -36.73 -55.56 23.30
CA ALA A 1161 -35.58 -55.22 22.46
C ALA A 1161 -34.37 -56.15 22.67
N ASP A 1162 -33.66 -56.45 21.59
CA ASP A 1162 -32.45 -57.28 21.58
C ASP A 1162 -31.18 -56.42 21.54
N ILE A 1163 -31.27 -55.27 20.86
CA ILE A 1163 -30.24 -54.22 20.82
C ILE A 1163 -30.92 -52.88 21.14
N ILE A 1164 -30.38 -52.14 22.12
CA ILE A 1164 -30.84 -50.80 22.49
C ILE A 1164 -29.75 -49.79 22.08
N VAL A 1165 -30.09 -48.81 21.26
CA VAL A 1165 -29.20 -47.70 20.87
C VAL A 1165 -29.61 -46.43 21.61
N THR A 1166 -28.67 -45.82 22.32
CA THR A 1166 -28.91 -44.74 23.29
C THR A 1166 -27.81 -43.67 23.25
N THR A 1167 -28.08 -42.48 23.79
CA THR A 1167 -27.04 -41.51 24.17
C THR A 1167 -26.60 -41.73 25.62
N PRO A 1168 -25.49 -41.13 26.10
CA PRO A 1168 -25.00 -41.33 27.46
C PRO A 1168 -26.01 -40.83 28.50
N GLU A 1169 -26.52 -39.61 28.34
CA GLU A 1169 -27.38 -38.94 29.33
C GLU A 1169 -28.68 -39.73 29.56
N LYS A 1170 -29.24 -40.29 28.49
CA LYS A 1170 -30.42 -41.14 28.56
C LYS A 1170 -30.11 -42.47 29.27
N TRP A 1171 -28.94 -43.07 29.02
CA TRP A 1171 -28.56 -44.34 29.65
C TRP A 1171 -28.16 -44.19 31.12
N ASP A 1172 -27.60 -43.06 31.54
CA ASP A 1172 -27.40 -42.73 32.95
C ASP A 1172 -28.75 -42.71 33.69
N GLY A 1173 -29.72 -41.91 33.23
CA GLY A 1173 -31.06 -41.84 33.83
C GLY A 1173 -31.82 -43.18 33.83
N VAL A 1174 -31.52 -44.06 32.88
CA VAL A 1174 -32.05 -45.43 32.82
C VAL A 1174 -31.37 -46.36 33.84
N THR A 1175 -30.05 -46.29 34.00
CA THR A 1175 -29.28 -47.18 34.88
C THR A 1175 -29.30 -46.78 36.35
N ARG A 1176 -29.59 -45.52 36.70
CA ARG A 1176 -29.86 -45.11 38.11
C ARG A 1176 -30.90 -46.00 38.81
N GLY A 1177 -31.93 -46.46 38.06
CA GLY A 1177 -33.02 -47.30 38.57
C GLY A 1177 -32.85 -48.82 38.39
N TRP A 1178 -31.64 -49.33 38.13
CA TRP A 1178 -31.42 -50.71 37.63
C TRP A 1178 -32.07 -51.83 38.45
N ARG A 1179 -32.09 -51.75 39.79
CA ARG A 1179 -32.71 -52.78 40.66
C ARG A 1179 -34.20 -53.02 40.36
N ARG A 1180 -34.92 -52.00 39.86
CA ARG A 1180 -36.34 -52.08 39.49
C ARG A 1180 -36.57 -52.30 37.98
N ARG A 1181 -35.51 -52.35 37.16
CA ARG A 1181 -35.59 -52.33 35.68
C ARG A 1181 -34.97 -53.60 35.08
N ARG A 1182 -35.81 -54.62 34.83
CA ARG A 1182 -35.39 -55.97 34.38
C ARG A 1182 -34.54 -55.94 33.11
N TYR A 1183 -34.93 -55.16 32.10
CA TYR A 1183 -34.14 -54.98 30.87
C TYR A 1183 -32.72 -54.43 31.09
N VAL A 1184 -32.42 -53.76 32.19
CA VAL A 1184 -31.05 -53.31 32.54
C VAL A 1184 -30.22 -54.46 33.13
N GLN A 1185 -30.87 -55.38 33.86
CA GLN A 1185 -30.23 -56.58 34.43
C GLN A 1185 -29.97 -57.64 33.34
N ASP A 1186 -30.89 -57.77 32.38
CA ASP A 1186 -30.77 -58.64 31.21
C ASP A 1186 -29.69 -58.15 30.19
N VAL A 1187 -29.02 -57.01 30.42
CA VAL A 1187 -27.87 -56.57 29.62
C VAL A 1187 -26.66 -57.49 29.84
N SER A 1188 -26.07 -57.94 28.74
CA SER A 1188 -24.88 -58.82 28.71
C SER A 1188 -23.75 -58.25 27.86
N LEU A 1189 -24.00 -57.24 27.02
CA LEU A 1189 -22.99 -56.52 26.25
C LEU A 1189 -23.29 -55.02 26.30
N VAL A 1190 -22.27 -54.21 26.60
CA VAL A 1190 -22.31 -52.75 26.47
C VAL A 1190 -21.20 -52.35 25.50
N ILE A 1191 -21.55 -51.56 24.50
CA ILE A 1191 -20.64 -50.98 23.52
C ILE A 1191 -20.73 -49.47 23.67
N ILE A 1192 -19.59 -48.78 23.77
CA ILE A 1192 -19.51 -47.33 23.85
C ILE A 1192 -18.68 -46.89 22.66
N ASP A 1193 -19.28 -46.16 21.73
CA ASP A 1193 -18.57 -45.61 20.59
C ASP A 1193 -17.98 -44.24 20.93
N GLU A 1194 -16.83 -43.93 20.33
CA GLU A 1194 -16.03 -42.73 20.60
C GLU A 1194 -15.83 -42.40 22.10
N ILE A 1195 -15.48 -43.42 22.88
CA ILE A 1195 -15.14 -43.33 24.31
C ILE A 1195 -14.01 -42.31 24.62
N HIS A 1196 -13.25 -41.87 23.61
CA HIS A 1196 -12.25 -40.81 23.75
C HIS A 1196 -12.86 -39.46 24.19
N LEU A 1197 -14.17 -39.26 24.01
CA LEU A 1197 -14.92 -38.10 24.49
C LEU A 1197 -15.07 -38.03 26.02
N LEU A 1198 -14.47 -38.98 26.77
CA LEU A 1198 -14.18 -38.83 28.20
C LEU A 1198 -13.42 -37.53 28.54
N GLY A 1199 -12.62 -36.98 27.61
CA GLY A 1199 -11.93 -35.69 27.77
C GLY A 1199 -12.76 -34.44 27.43
N THR A 1200 -14.10 -34.53 27.47
CA THR A 1200 -15.02 -33.41 27.17
C THR A 1200 -16.05 -33.24 28.29
N ASP A 1201 -16.87 -32.19 28.25
CA ASP A 1201 -17.92 -31.89 29.24
C ASP A 1201 -18.92 -33.05 29.48
N ARG A 1202 -19.06 -33.97 28.51
CA ARG A 1202 -19.91 -35.18 28.63
C ARG A 1202 -19.19 -36.37 29.25
N GLY A 1203 -17.88 -36.29 29.43
CA GLY A 1203 -17.01 -37.33 29.98
C GLY A 1203 -17.46 -37.86 31.35
N PRO A 1204 -17.80 -37.00 32.34
CA PRO A 1204 -18.29 -37.46 33.64
C PRO A 1204 -19.54 -38.35 33.55
N VAL A 1205 -20.41 -38.11 32.57
CA VAL A 1205 -21.60 -38.95 32.33
C VAL A 1205 -21.20 -40.34 31.80
N LEU A 1206 -20.24 -40.40 30.87
CA LEU A 1206 -19.69 -41.65 30.34
C LEU A 1206 -18.97 -42.46 31.44
N GLU A 1207 -18.15 -41.80 32.27
CA GLU A 1207 -17.42 -42.44 33.38
C GLU A 1207 -18.38 -43.06 34.40
N VAL A 1208 -19.40 -42.31 34.82
CA VAL A 1208 -20.45 -42.78 35.74
C VAL A 1208 -21.20 -43.98 35.17
N ILE A 1209 -21.46 -44.01 33.86
CA ILE A 1209 -22.10 -45.15 33.18
C ILE A 1209 -21.20 -46.39 33.20
N VAL A 1210 -19.93 -46.26 32.81
CA VAL A 1210 -18.96 -47.38 32.80
C VAL A 1210 -18.83 -47.98 34.20
N SER A 1211 -18.62 -47.11 35.20
CA SER A 1211 -18.51 -47.49 36.61
C SER A 1211 -19.76 -48.19 37.13
N ARG A 1212 -20.96 -47.66 36.83
CA ARG A 1212 -22.23 -48.26 37.26
C ARG A 1212 -22.51 -49.59 36.56
N MET A 1213 -22.27 -49.72 35.25
CA MET A 1213 -22.46 -50.99 34.54
C MET A 1213 -21.50 -52.08 35.04
N ARG A 1214 -20.25 -51.73 35.38
CA ARG A 1214 -19.29 -52.64 36.03
C ARG A 1214 -19.78 -53.11 37.40
N TYR A 1215 -20.30 -52.19 38.23
CA TYR A 1215 -20.91 -52.51 39.52
C TYR A 1215 -22.12 -53.44 39.38
N ILE A 1216 -23.04 -53.16 38.45
CA ILE A 1216 -24.23 -53.98 38.16
C ILE A 1216 -23.81 -55.40 37.75
N GLY A 1217 -22.80 -55.53 36.89
CA GLY A 1217 -22.26 -56.83 36.48
C GLY A 1217 -21.78 -57.67 37.67
N VAL A 1218 -20.94 -57.09 38.54
CA VAL A 1218 -20.40 -57.76 39.73
C VAL A 1218 -21.49 -58.09 40.76
N ALA A 1219 -22.49 -57.22 40.93
CA ALA A 1219 -23.62 -57.48 41.84
C ALA A 1219 -24.44 -58.69 41.38
N LEU A 1220 -24.86 -58.70 40.11
CA LEU A 1220 -25.65 -59.80 39.53
C LEU A 1220 -24.86 -61.13 39.51
N GLU A 1221 -23.55 -61.11 39.25
CA GLU A 1221 -22.73 -62.32 39.35
C GLU A 1221 -22.63 -62.87 40.78
N ARG A 1222 -22.59 -62.01 41.79
CA ARG A 1222 -22.62 -62.45 43.20
C ARG A 1222 -23.97 -63.05 43.57
N GLU A 1223 -25.06 -62.44 43.11
CA GLU A 1223 -26.43 -62.93 43.31
C GLU A 1223 -26.64 -64.30 42.61
N GLU A 1224 -26.24 -64.45 41.34
CA GLU A 1224 -26.29 -65.74 40.63
C GLU A 1224 -25.43 -66.83 41.29
N ARG A 1225 -24.22 -66.50 41.77
CA ARG A 1225 -23.35 -67.46 42.47
C ARG A 1225 -23.90 -67.84 43.85
N ALA A 1226 -24.55 -66.92 44.55
CA ALA A 1226 -25.21 -67.20 45.83
C ALA A 1226 -26.46 -68.08 45.64
N GLN A 1227 -27.25 -67.83 44.60
CA GLN A 1227 -28.40 -68.66 44.24
C GLN A 1227 -27.96 -70.10 43.89
N ARG A 1228 -26.97 -70.28 43.01
CA ARG A 1228 -26.43 -71.62 42.67
C ARG A 1228 -25.74 -72.35 43.82
N ARG A 1229 -25.37 -71.66 44.90
CA ARG A 1229 -24.89 -72.28 46.15
C ARG A 1229 -26.06 -72.73 47.04
N ARG A 1230 -27.20 -72.03 47.01
CA ARG A 1230 -28.43 -72.47 47.70
C ARG A 1230 -29.03 -73.68 47.00
N GLU A 1231 -29.15 -73.63 45.67
CA GLU A 1231 -29.63 -74.72 44.78
C GLU A 1231 -28.69 -75.94 44.70
N ARG A 1232 -27.66 -76.02 45.56
CA ARG A 1232 -26.69 -77.12 45.65
C ARG A 1232 -26.39 -77.56 47.09
N ASN A 1233 -26.99 -76.88 48.07
CA ASN A 1233 -26.85 -77.14 49.51
C ASN A 1233 -28.19 -77.51 50.17
N GLY A 1234 -29.28 -77.46 49.40
CA GLY A 1234 -30.58 -78.08 49.66
C GLY A 1234 -31.07 -78.75 48.38
#